data_AF-A0AAE0MGD3-F1
#
_entry.id   AF-A0AAE0MGD3-F1
#
_cell.length_a   1.000
_cell.length_b   1.000
_cell.length_c   1.000
_cell.angle_alpha   90.00
_cell.angle_beta   90.00
_cell.angle_gamma   90.00
#
_symmetry.space_group_name_H-M   'P 1'
#
loop_
_entity.id
_entity.type
_entity.pdbx_description
1 polymer ?
#
loop_
_entity_poly.entity_id
_entity_poly.type
_entity_poly.pdbx_seq_one_letter_code
_entity_poly.pdbx_strand_id
1 'polypeptide(L)'
;MVAFRCLTTSLALLGTLATALPQFTDTVTTTNVTTANVTESVDIAAQFVDDLVSLATQVADEQAAPSVKRSSGCSRATSLVVDVGYAKYQGYTNSTNGLNYWKGIRYAAAPTGSLRWQPPRLPSPMPNGPVTQATSFGAGCPQAIPSVPSAPFIPGNEDCLFLNVYAPSSAENLPVLVWIHGGGYGYGDAAQDMTKIINANNNGFVVVTIQYRLGAFGFLASQQVRKKGAVNAGILDQAFALAWVKQFICQFGGDPTSVTIGGESAGGGSVLYHDIAVGGTLGSLLFSQSIANSPYLPFQYKYNDATPTSKYIAFAQAAGCPTTGDVFACLVGKDTDTLQQANYNVTQQSTYGYWAFYPVTDNVYITDRATKQLSAKKVNGRSLLVGYNANEGPLFVPPSITTQSDLISWLQLEFPNLSTAQINSILAANPNNADTNLANPLFETDGLSTGYANAVNVSQVADGQQQRANNIYAEATFACPAYWMASSYTGGPSSSWLYQYSVPFAFHTTDLAAYFGPATPNHSNDFTLAFRRIWGNFITTGNPTISNALANGASAANPSAPNTASTWPAYNDASPKLLNLNETGGTPFQATMQWGSVVTQFSQPGLKNALAVVDAASWEGGRGARCAVYKSLAPSIPA
;
A
#
# COMPACT_ATOMS: atom_id res chain seq x y z
N MET A 1 -18.17 32.22 32.75
CA MET A 1 -19.21 31.18 32.67
C MET A 1 -19.52 30.67 31.25
N VAL A 2 -18.80 31.11 30.21
CA VAL A 2 -18.98 30.63 28.82
C VAL A 2 -17.94 29.55 28.42
N ALA A 3 -16.87 29.38 29.19
CA ALA A 3 -15.81 28.39 28.94
C ALA A 3 -16.16 26.93 29.35
N PHE A 4 -17.30 26.69 30.01
CA PHE A 4 -17.68 25.36 30.51
C PHE A 4 -18.67 24.60 29.60
N ARG A 5 -19.21 25.25 28.56
CA ARG A 5 -20.18 24.64 27.62
C ARG A 5 -19.57 24.08 26.33
N CYS A 6 -18.31 24.40 26.01
CA CYS A 6 -17.62 23.88 24.82
C CYS A 6 -16.91 22.54 25.05
N LEU A 7 -16.53 22.19 26.29
CA LEU A 7 -15.94 20.88 26.60
C LEU A 7 -16.98 19.74 26.49
N THR A 8 -18.26 20.05 26.72
CA THR A 8 -19.34 19.05 26.77
C THR A 8 -19.77 18.54 25.39
N THR A 9 -19.62 19.33 24.32
CA THR A 9 -19.97 18.90 22.95
C THR A 9 -18.89 18.03 22.30
N SER A 10 -17.60 18.30 22.57
CA SER A 10 -16.49 17.45 22.12
C SER A 10 -16.37 16.14 22.93
N LEU A 11 -16.71 16.15 24.23
CA LEU A 11 -16.84 14.91 25.02
C LEU A 11 -18.10 14.10 24.67
N ALA A 12 -19.19 14.72 24.22
CA ALA A 12 -20.38 13.98 23.76
C ALA A 12 -20.12 13.22 22.45
N LEU A 13 -19.29 13.75 21.55
CA LEU A 13 -18.85 13.08 20.32
C LEU A 13 -17.87 11.92 20.57
N LEU A 14 -17.02 12.04 21.61
CA LEU A 14 -16.19 10.93 22.12
C LEU A 14 -17.03 9.88 22.87
N GLY A 15 -18.13 10.30 23.50
CA GLY A 15 -19.10 9.43 24.17
C GLY A 15 -19.86 8.53 23.19
N THR A 16 -20.24 9.01 22.01
CA THR A 16 -20.93 8.22 20.99
C THR A 16 -20.08 7.08 20.40
N LEU A 17 -18.75 7.24 20.37
CA LEU A 17 -17.80 6.16 20.01
C LEU A 17 -17.54 5.17 21.17
N ALA A 18 -17.86 5.53 22.42
CA ALA A 18 -17.75 4.64 23.58
C ALA A 18 -19.06 3.88 23.89
N THR A 19 -20.21 4.36 23.41
CA THR A 19 -21.54 3.78 23.72
C THR A 19 -22.21 3.02 22.57
N ALA A 20 -21.59 2.93 21.38
CA ALA A 20 -22.13 2.18 20.23
C ALA A 20 -21.75 0.67 20.21
N LEU A 21 -21.32 0.10 21.35
CA LEU A 21 -21.17 -1.34 21.55
C LEU A 21 -21.99 -1.75 22.78
N PRO A 22 -22.77 -2.84 22.74
CA PRO A 22 -23.50 -3.31 23.90
C PRO A 22 -22.52 -3.61 25.04
N GLN A 23 -22.71 -2.95 26.19
CA GLN A 23 -22.01 -3.30 27.41
C GLN A 23 -22.40 -4.72 27.82
N PHE A 24 -21.50 -5.68 27.64
CA PHE A 24 -21.57 -6.94 28.38
C PHE A 24 -21.15 -6.64 29.82
N THR A 25 -22.12 -6.25 30.65
CA THR A 25 -22.00 -6.36 32.11
C THR A 25 -22.63 -7.68 32.54
N ASP A 26 -21.81 -8.58 33.05
CA ASP A 26 -22.23 -9.78 33.77
C ASP A 26 -23.04 -9.39 35.02
N THR A 27 -24.36 -9.37 34.90
CA THR A 27 -25.27 -9.48 36.04
C THR A 27 -26.50 -10.28 35.60
N VAL A 28 -26.45 -11.59 35.81
CA VAL A 28 -27.64 -12.45 35.72
C VAL A 28 -28.42 -12.28 37.02
N THR A 29 -29.38 -11.35 37.02
CA THR A 29 -30.54 -11.41 37.91
C THR A 29 -31.68 -12.11 37.16
N THR A 30 -32.15 -13.20 37.75
CA THR A 30 -33.22 -14.06 37.24
C THR A 30 -34.58 -13.33 37.22
N THR A 31 -35.11 -13.06 36.04
CA THR A 31 -36.56 -12.95 35.83
C THR A 31 -36.96 -13.37 34.42
N ASN A 32 -37.93 -14.27 34.35
CA ASN A 32 -38.51 -14.86 33.15
C ASN A 32 -39.05 -13.80 32.17
N VAL A 33 -38.58 -13.83 30.92
CA VAL A 33 -39.28 -13.24 29.78
C VAL A 33 -39.34 -14.25 28.65
N THR A 34 -40.57 -14.43 28.17
CA THR A 34 -41.02 -15.31 27.11
C THR A 34 -40.34 -15.07 25.77
N THR A 35 -40.14 -16.17 25.06
CA THR A 35 -39.60 -16.32 23.70
C THR A 35 -40.29 -15.44 22.65
N ALA A 36 -39.55 -14.49 22.07
CA ALA A 36 -39.75 -14.00 20.70
C ALA A 36 -38.49 -13.30 20.16
N ASN A 37 -38.05 -13.77 18.99
CA ASN A 37 -37.12 -13.19 18.01
C ASN A 37 -35.64 -13.04 18.37
N VAL A 38 -34.85 -13.94 17.78
CA VAL A 38 -33.40 -13.86 17.59
C VAL A 38 -33.07 -12.54 16.89
N THR A 39 -32.46 -11.60 17.61
CA THR A 39 -31.86 -10.41 17.03
C THR A 39 -30.70 -10.84 16.13
N GLU A 40 -30.73 -10.43 14.86
CA GLU A 40 -29.58 -10.58 13.96
C GLU A 40 -28.36 -9.94 14.63
N SER A 41 -27.29 -10.71 14.77
CA SER A 41 -26.02 -10.21 15.30
C SER A 41 -25.52 -9.08 14.40
N VAL A 42 -25.39 -7.87 14.93
CA VAL A 42 -24.86 -6.70 14.22
C VAL A 42 -23.49 -7.05 13.64
N ASP A 43 -23.33 -6.73 12.36
CA ASP A 43 -22.10 -6.90 11.63
C ASP A 43 -21.06 -5.85 12.07
N ILE A 44 -20.09 -6.26 12.90
CA ILE A 44 -19.10 -5.37 13.52
C ILE A 44 -18.29 -4.58 12.48
N ALA A 45 -17.91 -5.21 11.37
CA ALA A 45 -17.13 -4.56 10.33
C ALA A 45 -17.98 -3.57 9.52
N ALA A 46 -19.23 -3.92 9.21
CA ALA A 46 -20.15 -3.02 8.52
C ALA A 46 -20.45 -1.78 9.37
N GLN A 47 -20.78 -1.99 10.64
CA GLN A 47 -21.03 -0.88 11.57
C GLN A 47 -19.81 0.05 11.68
N PHE A 48 -18.61 -0.50 11.78
CA PHE A 48 -17.39 0.30 11.79
C PHE A 48 -17.23 1.16 10.53
N VAL A 49 -17.51 0.61 9.35
CA VAL A 49 -17.42 1.36 8.09
C VAL A 49 -18.48 2.46 8.01
N ASP A 50 -19.71 2.18 8.45
CA ASP A 50 -20.78 3.19 8.52
C ASP A 50 -20.40 4.33 9.49
N ASP A 51 -19.86 4.00 10.66
CA ASP A 51 -19.39 4.98 11.65
C ASP A 51 -18.23 5.80 11.11
N LEU A 52 -17.27 5.17 10.42
CA LEU A 52 -16.13 5.83 9.78
C LEU A 52 -16.60 6.84 8.73
N VAL A 53 -17.54 6.43 7.87
CA VAL A 53 -18.11 7.29 6.81
C VAL A 53 -18.88 8.44 7.43
N SER A 54 -19.69 8.18 8.47
CA SER A 54 -20.44 9.21 9.18
C SER A 54 -19.51 10.25 9.81
N LEU A 55 -18.46 9.80 10.52
CA LEU A 55 -17.48 10.68 11.14
C LEU A 55 -16.73 11.52 10.09
N ALA A 56 -16.24 10.89 9.02
CA ALA A 56 -15.49 11.60 7.99
C ALA A 56 -16.39 12.62 7.26
N THR A 57 -17.70 12.35 7.14
CA THR A 57 -18.68 13.28 6.55
C THR A 57 -18.87 14.49 7.45
N GLN A 58 -19.04 14.27 8.76
CA GLN A 58 -19.14 15.37 9.73
C GLN A 58 -17.89 16.25 9.71
N VAL A 59 -16.70 15.64 9.67
CA VAL A 59 -15.42 16.38 9.58
C VAL A 59 -15.35 17.19 8.28
N ALA A 60 -15.78 16.63 7.15
CA ALA A 60 -15.81 17.33 5.88
C ALA A 60 -16.77 18.54 5.89
N ASP A 61 -17.96 18.38 6.49
CA ASP A 61 -18.95 19.45 6.63
C ASP A 61 -18.44 20.58 7.54
N GLU A 62 -17.78 20.24 8.65
CA GLU A 62 -17.14 21.22 9.53
C GLU A 62 -16.02 22.00 8.82
N GLN A 63 -15.24 21.33 7.97
CA GLN A 63 -14.17 21.95 7.18
C GLN A 63 -14.70 22.87 6.08
N ALA A 64 -15.84 22.51 5.48
CA ALA A 64 -16.53 23.31 4.47
C ALA A 64 -17.26 24.54 5.06
N ALA A 65 -17.50 24.58 6.37
CA ALA A 65 -18.21 25.66 7.02
C ALA A 65 -17.45 27.03 6.93
N PRO A 66 -18.18 28.16 6.80
CA PRO A 66 -17.60 29.51 6.81
C PRO A 66 -16.78 29.76 8.08
N SER A 67 -15.73 30.59 7.96
CA SER A 67 -14.75 30.88 9.03
C SER A 67 -15.34 31.28 10.39
N VAL A 68 -16.52 31.91 10.41
CA VAL A 68 -17.23 32.33 11.65
C VAL A 68 -17.89 31.15 12.40
N LYS A 69 -18.09 30.01 11.72
CA LYS A 69 -18.69 28.79 12.29
C LYS A 69 -17.71 27.62 12.47
N ARG A 70 -16.44 27.76 12.03
CA ARG A 70 -15.42 26.74 12.30
C ARG A 70 -15.24 26.62 13.80
N SER A 71 -15.45 25.43 14.36
CA SER A 71 -15.03 25.14 15.71
C SER A 71 -13.52 25.45 15.80
N SER A 72 -13.08 26.07 16.88
CA SER A 72 -11.69 26.51 17.11
C SER A 72 -10.67 25.36 17.21
N GLY A 73 -10.96 24.17 16.68
CA GLY A 73 -10.18 22.94 16.85
C GLY A 73 -9.11 22.70 15.79
N CYS A 74 -8.98 23.56 14.79
CA CYS A 74 -8.13 23.33 13.62
C CYS A 74 -7.27 24.56 13.31
N SER A 75 -6.53 25.03 14.32
CA SER A 75 -5.47 26.04 14.17
C SER A 75 -4.12 25.39 14.43
N ARG A 76 -3.11 25.74 13.63
CA ARG A 76 -1.72 25.29 13.85
C ARG A 76 -1.30 25.56 15.30
N ALA A 77 -0.70 24.56 15.95
CA ALA A 77 -0.14 24.77 17.28
C ALA A 77 1.04 25.77 17.23
N THR A 78 1.01 26.79 18.09
CA THR A 78 2.10 27.78 18.22
C THR A 78 3.35 27.19 18.89
N SER A 79 3.19 26.05 19.55
CA SER A 79 4.25 25.23 20.13
C SER A 79 4.28 23.86 19.43
N LEU A 80 5.36 23.10 19.59
CA LEU A 80 5.43 21.72 19.11
C LEU A 80 4.62 20.71 19.96
N VAL A 81 3.87 21.20 20.96
CA VAL A 81 2.85 20.42 21.66
C VAL A 81 1.55 20.49 20.86
N VAL A 82 1.10 19.34 20.37
CA VAL A 82 -0.12 19.19 19.57
C VAL A 82 -1.19 18.45 20.37
N ASP A 83 -2.42 18.96 20.41
CA ASP A 83 -3.54 18.41 21.19
C ASP A 83 -4.60 17.78 20.28
N VAL A 84 -4.53 16.46 20.12
CA VAL A 84 -5.43 15.69 19.26
C VAL A 84 -6.73 15.28 19.98
N GLY A 85 -7.11 16.05 21.01
CA GLY A 85 -8.36 15.89 21.77
C GLY A 85 -8.31 14.78 22.82
N TYR A 86 -7.82 13.59 22.46
CA TYR A 86 -7.67 12.47 23.39
C TYR A 86 -6.29 12.41 24.07
N ALA A 87 -5.28 13.11 23.53
CA ALA A 87 -3.93 13.15 24.08
C ALA A 87 -3.15 14.38 23.55
N LYS A 88 -2.07 14.74 24.25
CA LYS A 88 -1.12 15.79 23.85
C LYS A 88 0.23 15.19 23.52
N TYR A 89 0.83 15.60 22.39
CA TYR A 89 2.10 15.08 21.90
C TYR A 89 3.13 16.20 21.70
N GLN A 90 4.31 16.05 22.28
CA GLN A 90 5.46 16.93 22.09
C GLN A 90 6.34 16.39 20.97
N GLY A 91 6.46 17.15 19.88
CA GLY A 91 7.41 16.90 18.79
C GLY A 91 8.76 17.61 19.00
N TYR A 92 9.62 17.56 17.99
CA TYR A 92 10.90 18.27 17.99
C TYR A 92 11.25 18.83 16.61
N THR A 93 12.03 19.91 16.57
CA THR A 93 12.57 20.47 15.32
C THR A 93 13.96 19.90 15.06
N ASN A 94 14.24 19.55 13.81
CA ASN A 94 15.58 19.34 13.31
C ASN A 94 16.01 20.55 12.47
N SER A 95 16.87 21.38 13.05
CA SER A 95 17.35 22.61 12.41
C SER A 95 18.21 22.37 11.17
N THR A 96 18.81 21.17 11.04
CA THR A 96 19.68 20.83 9.90
C THR A 96 18.89 20.67 8.60
N ASN A 97 17.66 20.17 8.69
CA ASN A 97 16.79 19.99 7.52
C ASN A 97 15.53 20.87 7.53
N GLY A 98 15.31 21.64 8.60
CA GLY A 98 14.20 22.59 8.69
C GLY A 98 12.83 21.93 8.91
N LEU A 99 12.78 20.67 9.37
CA LEU A 99 11.55 19.92 9.62
C LEU A 99 11.23 19.80 11.11
N ASN A 100 9.93 19.76 11.40
CA ASN A 100 9.36 19.34 12.67
C ASN A 100 8.91 17.88 12.57
N TYR A 101 9.12 17.13 13.66
CA TYR A 101 8.78 15.71 13.74
C TYR A 101 7.91 15.42 14.95
N TRP A 102 6.93 14.55 14.73
CA TRP A 102 6.21 13.84 15.78
C TRP A 102 6.20 12.36 15.42
N LYS A 103 6.97 11.56 16.13
CA LYS A 103 7.12 10.12 15.87
C LYS A 103 6.46 9.32 16.99
N GLY A 104 5.77 8.23 16.65
CA GLY A 104 5.12 7.36 17.63
C GLY A 104 3.81 7.94 18.19
N ILE A 105 3.05 8.69 17.40
CA ILE A 105 1.69 9.11 17.79
C ILE A 105 0.77 7.90 17.73
N ARG A 106 0.15 7.53 18.85
CA ARG A 106 -0.83 6.45 18.89
C ARG A 106 -2.15 6.92 18.29
N TYR A 107 -2.49 6.47 17.08
CA TYR A 107 -3.74 6.87 16.43
C TYR A 107 -4.92 5.96 16.80
N ALA A 108 -4.66 4.74 17.29
CA ALA A 108 -5.68 3.80 17.76
C ALA A 108 -5.27 3.09 19.06
N ALA A 109 -6.26 2.58 19.81
CA ALA A 109 -6.03 1.73 20.97
C ALA A 109 -5.22 0.48 20.59
N ALA A 110 -4.38 0.00 21.50
CA ALA A 110 -3.59 -1.21 21.28
C ALA A 110 -4.51 -2.40 20.96
N PRO A 111 -4.34 -3.09 19.81
CA PRO A 111 -5.22 -4.18 19.37
C PRO A 111 -4.92 -5.52 20.08
N THR A 112 -4.71 -5.48 21.39
CA THR A 112 -4.35 -6.62 22.24
C THR A 112 -5.57 -7.24 22.94
N GLY A 113 -5.46 -8.50 23.37
CA GLY A 113 -6.50 -9.15 24.17
C GLY A 113 -7.84 -9.17 23.43
N SER A 114 -8.90 -8.64 24.06
CA SER A 114 -10.24 -8.59 23.44
C SER A 114 -10.35 -7.68 22.20
N LEU A 115 -9.33 -6.87 21.91
CA LEU A 115 -9.25 -6.05 20.70
C LEU A 115 -8.55 -6.74 19.53
N ARG A 116 -8.06 -7.97 19.72
CA ARG A 116 -7.52 -8.78 18.62
C ARG A 116 -8.60 -9.02 17.58
N TRP A 117 -8.23 -8.81 16.31
CA TRP A 117 -9.12 -8.90 15.15
C TRP A 117 -10.40 -8.05 15.25
N GLN A 118 -10.44 -7.03 16.10
CA GLN A 118 -11.50 -6.01 16.07
C GLN A 118 -11.10 -4.86 15.14
N PRO A 119 -12.07 -4.11 14.57
CA PRO A 119 -11.77 -2.82 13.97
C PRO A 119 -11.04 -1.89 14.97
N PRO A 120 -10.16 -1.00 14.48
CA PRO A 120 -9.47 -0.05 15.35
C PRO A 120 -10.46 0.92 15.99
N ARG A 121 -10.09 1.46 17.16
CA ARG A 121 -10.87 2.49 17.86
C ARG A 121 -9.94 3.50 18.51
N LEU A 122 -10.46 4.66 18.87
CA LEU A 122 -9.66 5.68 19.56
C LEU A 122 -9.07 5.14 20.88
N PRO A 123 -7.86 5.60 21.25
CA PRO A 123 -7.34 5.38 22.59
C PRO A 123 -8.27 5.97 23.66
N SER A 124 -8.26 5.41 24.87
CA SER A 124 -8.97 5.99 26.01
C SER A 124 -8.54 7.46 26.21
N PRO A 125 -9.49 8.43 26.20
CA PRO A 125 -9.14 9.84 26.28
C PRO A 125 -8.45 10.21 27.59
N MET A 126 -7.34 10.95 27.47
CA MET A 126 -6.61 11.57 28.58
C MET A 126 -6.37 13.06 28.30
N PRO A 127 -7.42 13.90 28.12
CA PRO A 127 -7.28 15.32 27.76
C PRO A 127 -6.53 16.15 28.82
N ASN A 128 -6.61 15.72 30.08
CA ASN A 128 -5.86 16.30 31.22
C ASN A 128 -4.64 15.45 31.62
N GLY A 129 -4.26 14.49 30.78
CA GLY A 129 -3.08 13.67 30.98
C GLY A 129 -1.77 14.42 30.72
N PRO A 130 -0.61 13.81 31.04
CA PRO A 130 0.69 14.37 30.73
C PRO A 130 0.90 14.49 29.21
N VAL A 131 1.80 15.38 28.80
CA VAL A 131 2.24 15.48 27.41
C VAL A 131 3.16 14.30 27.08
N THR A 132 2.77 13.50 26.08
CA THR A 132 3.55 12.36 25.61
C THR A 132 4.67 12.81 24.67
N GLN A 133 5.89 12.30 24.85
CA GLN A 133 7.00 12.59 23.95
C GLN A 133 6.84 11.81 22.65
N ALA A 134 6.76 12.51 21.52
CA ALA A 134 6.67 11.94 20.18
C ALA A 134 8.02 12.10 19.45
N THR A 135 9.09 11.59 20.03
CA THR A 135 10.47 11.80 19.54
C THR A 135 11.09 10.55 18.90
N SER A 136 10.43 9.40 19.00
CA SER A 136 10.92 8.10 18.53
C SER A 136 9.81 7.34 17.80
N PHE A 137 10.18 6.51 16.83
CA PHE A 137 9.20 5.65 16.16
C PHE A 137 8.50 4.71 17.14
N GLY A 138 7.23 4.42 16.89
CA GLY A 138 6.49 3.39 17.61
C GLY A 138 7.02 1.99 17.31
N ALA A 139 6.54 0.99 18.05
CA ALA A 139 6.93 -0.40 17.81
C ALA A 139 6.39 -0.92 16.46
N GLY A 140 7.16 -1.77 15.80
CA GLY A 140 6.70 -2.53 14.63
C GLY A 140 5.67 -3.59 15.01
N CYS A 141 4.70 -3.82 14.13
CA CYS A 141 3.68 -4.84 14.33
C CYS A 141 4.27 -6.26 14.23
N PRO A 142 3.63 -7.28 14.81
CA PRO A 142 4.01 -8.66 14.59
C PRO A 142 3.95 -9.03 13.11
N GLN A 143 4.99 -9.69 12.62
CA GLN A 143 5.20 -9.88 11.19
C GLN A 143 5.76 -11.25 10.83
N ALA A 144 5.71 -11.59 9.55
CA ALA A 144 6.35 -12.76 8.96
C ALA A 144 6.94 -12.39 7.59
N ILE A 145 8.20 -12.77 7.39
CA ILE A 145 8.87 -12.75 6.07
C ILE A 145 8.18 -13.79 5.16
N PRO A 146 8.09 -13.55 3.83
CA PRO A 146 7.44 -14.49 2.92
C PRO A 146 8.12 -15.87 2.96
N SER A 147 7.43 -16.88 2.44
CA SER A 147 7.95 -18.24 2.36
C SER A 147 9.18 -18.31 1.46
N VAL A 148 10.37 -18.31 2.05
CA VAL A 148 11.65 -18.46 1.35
C VAL A 148 12.62 -19.26 2.23
N PRO A 149 13.60 -19.96 1.65
CA PRO A 149 14.59 -20.70 2.43
C PRO A 149 15.28 -19.81 3.47
N SER A 150 15.34 -20.27 4.72
CA SER A 150 16.02 -19.57 5.83
C SER A 150 15.45 -18.19 6.18
N ALA A 151 14.16 -17.93 5.89
CA ALA A 151 13.49 -16.71 6.32
C ALA A 151 13.61 -16.54 7.85
N PRO A 152 14.08 -15.39 8.36
CA PRO A 152 14.22 -15.20 9.80
C PRO A 152 12.86 -14.95 10.47
N PHE A 153 12.74 -15.37 11.74
CA PHE A 153 11.68 -14.92 12.62
C PHE A 153 12.00 -13.50 13.11
N ILE A 154 11.04 -12.58 12.99
CA ILE A 154 11.19 -11.18 13.43
C ILE A 154 10.10 -10.91 14.50
N PRO A 155 10.48 -10.76 15.78
CA PRO A 155 9.54 -10.39 16.82
C PRO A 155 8.93 -9.00 16.56
N GLY A 156 7.65 -8.84 16.87
CA GLY A 156 6.96 -7.55 16.88
C GLY A 156 6.13 -7.34 18.15
N ASN A 157 5.42 -6.21 18.21
CA ASN A 157 4.57 -5.87 19.35
C ASN A 157 3.14 -5.64 18.86
N GLU A 158 2.14 -6.33 19.43
CA GLU A 158 0.73 -6.09 19.09
C GLU A 158 0.28 -4.65 19.38
N ASP A 159 0.88 -4.00 20.37
CA ASP A 159 0.74 -2.57 20.56
C ASP A 159 1.59 -1.79 19.55
N CYS A 160 1.09 -1.68 18.32
CA CYS A 160 1.81 -1.08 17.19
C CYS A 160 1.05 -0.04 16.36
N LEU A 161 -0.19 0.34 16.71
CA LEU A 161 -0.99 1.28 15.91
C LEU A 161 -0.57 2.74 16.13
N PHE A 162 0.59 3.06 15.57
CA PHE A 162 1.24 4.37 15.61
C PHE A 162 1.37 4.99 14.22
N LEU A 163 1.46 6.32 14.18
CA LEU A 163 1.84 7.08 13.00
C LEU A 163 2.92 8.10 13.34
N ASN A 164 3.55 8.64 12.30
CA ASN A 164 4.56 9.69 12.41
C ASN A 164 4.21 10.84 11.48
N VAL A 165 4.50 12.06 11.88
CA VAL A 165 4.29 13.28 11.10
C VAL A 165 5.62 14.00 10.87
N TYR A 166 5.88 14.33 9.61
CA TYR A 166 6.99 15.12 9.12
C TYR A 166 6.42 16.40 8.53
N ALA A 167 6.68 17.55 9.14
CA ALA A 167 6.16 18.83 8.64
C ALA A 167 7.28 19.84 8.48
N PRO A 168 7.29 20.67 7.42
CA PRO A 168 8.12 21.87 7.37
C PRO A 168 7.95 22.72 8.64
N SER A 169 9.04 23.29 9.14
CA SER A 169 8.99 24.15 10.34
C SER A 169 8.07 25.36 10.17
N SER A 170 7.84 25.82 8.94
CA SER A 170 6.91 26.89 8.57
C SER A 170 5.56 26.38 8.05
N ALA A 171 5.24 25.09 8.14
CA ALA A 171 4.04 24.51 7.54
C ALA A 171 2.76 25.22 7.96
N GLU A 172 1.95 25.60 6.98
CA GLU A 172 0.63 26.19 7.17
C GLU A 172 -0.25 25.79 5.98
N ASN A 173 -1.32 25.04 6.26
CA ASN A 173 -2.27 24.53 5.28
C ASN A 173 -1.61 23.91 4.03
N LEU A 174 -0.59 23.07 4.24
CA LEU A 174 0.13 22.40 3.14
C LEU A 174 -0.55 21.08 2.74
N PRO A 175 -0.53 20.68 1.46
CA PRO A 175 -0.93 19.33 1.05
C PRO A 175 -0.28 18.24 1.91
N VAL A 176 -0.97 17.10 2.07
CA VAL A 176 -0.54 16.00 2.93
C VAL A 176 -0.32 14.74 2.10
N LEU A 177 0.85 14.13 2.21
CA LEU A 177 1.08 12.75 1.75
C LEU A 177 0.91 11.79 2.93
N VAL A 178 0.04 10.80 2.83
CA VAL A 178 -0.03 9.68 3.77
C VAL A 178 0.62 8.46 3.13
N TRP A 179 1.73 8.01 3.69
CA TRP A 179 2.51 6.86 3.22
C TRP A 179 2.07 5.57 3.93
N ILE A 180 1.69 4.58 3.11
CA ILE A 180 1.35 3.21 3.51
C ILE A 180 2.50 2.31 3.06
N HIS A 181 3.19 1.69 4.02
CA HIS A 181 4.34 0.85 3.71
C HIS A 181 3.93 -0.48 3.06
N GLY A 182 4.84 -1.02 2.25
CA GLY A 182 4.72 -2.34 1.62
C GLY A 182 5.05 -3.50 2.56
N GLY A 183 5.43 -4.63 1.95
CA GLY A 183 5.83 -5.85 2.64
C GLY A 183 4.81 -6.99 2.62
N GLY A 184 4.10 -7.15 1.49
CA GLY A 184 3.23 -8.31 1.24
C GLY A 184 2.07 -8.48 2.22
N TYR A 185 1.68 -7.43 2.96
CA TYR A 185 0.74 -7.45 4.08
C TYR A 185 1.22 -8.25 5.30
N GLY A 186 2.42 -8.81 5.25
CA GLY A 186 2.98 -9.69 6.28
C GLY A 186 4.14 -9.09 7.06
N TYR A 187 4.85 -8.12 6.50
CA TYR A 187 6.00 -7.46 7.14
C TYR A 187 6.11 -5.98 6.73
N GLY A 188 6.98 -5.21 7.39
CA GLY A 188 7.24 -3.80 7.09
C GLY A 188 6.96 -2.85 8.25
N ASP A 189 7.33 -1.58 8.07
CA ASP A 189 7.17 -0.54 9.08
C ASP A 189 7.07 0.88 8.48
N ALA A 190 6.76 1.84 9.34
CA ALA A 190 6.52 3.25 9.08
C ALA A 190 7.75 4.12 9.43
N ALA A 191 8.95 3.54 9.52
CA ALA A 191 10.18 4.25 9.85
C ALA A 191 10.91 4.84 8.63
N GLN A 192 10.35 4.69 7.42
CA GLN A 192 10.87 5.30 6.20
C GLN A 192 11.13 6.81 6.39
N ASP A 193 12.36 7.24 6.11
CA ASP A 193 12.73 8.65 6.18
C ASP A 193 12.13 9.42 5.00
N MET A 194 11.31 10.43 5.32
CA MET A 194 10.61 11.28 4.36
C MET A 194 11.33 12.59 4.09
N THR A 195 12.50 12.83 4.69
CA THR A 195 13.21 14.11 4.62
C THR A 195 13.61 14.46 3.17
N LYS A 196 14.13 13.51 2.39
CA LYS A 196 14.63 13.79 1.04
C LYS A 196 13.52 14.18 0.06
N ILE A 197 12.36 13.52 0.13
CA ILE A 197 11.23 13.82 -0.75
C ILE A 197 10.62 15.19 -0.43
N ILE A 198 10.55 15.57 0.86
CA ILE A 198 10.05 16.89 1.30
C ILE A 198 11.01 17.99 0.82
N ASN A 199 12.30 17.85 1.11
CA ASN A 199 13.31 18.87 0.78
C ASN A 199 13.47 19.06 -0.73
N ALA A 200 13.46 17.97 -1.51
CA ALA A 200 13.53 18.05 -2.96
C ALA A 200 12.35 18.80 -3.59
N ASN A 201 11.24 18.94 -2.85
CA ASN A 201 10.03 19.63 -3.26
C ASN A 201 9.83 20.97 -2.54
N ASN A 202 10.93 21.62 -2.14
CA ASN A 202 10.92 22.94 -1.51
C ASN A 202 10.03 22.99 -0.25
N ASN A 203 9.94 21.88 0.51
CA ASN A 203 9.12 21.81 1.70
C ASN A 203 7.62 22.07 1.43
N GLY A 204 7.12 21.64 0.27
CA GLY A 204 5.77 21.95 -0.21
C GLY A 204 4.62 21.12 0.38
N PHE A 205 4.89 20.11 1.22
CA PHE A 205 3.86 19.25 1.81
C PHE A 205 4.29 18.65 3.16
N VAL A 206 3.30 18.21 3.92
CA VAL A 206 3.45 17.40 5.15
C VAL A 206 3.39 15.92 4.78
N VAL A 207 4.14 15.07 5.48
CA VAL A 207 4.07 13.60 5.30
C VAL A 207 3.63 12.93 6.59
N VAL A 208 2.70 11.99 6.48
CA VAL A 208 2.28 11.08 7.55
C VAL A 208 2.66 9.66 7.17
N THR A 209 3.35 8.91 8.02
CA THR A 209 3.65 7.49 7.80
C THR A 209 2.88 6.66 8.82
N ILE A 210 2.22 5.58 8.42
CA ILE A 210 1.33 4.81 9.31
C ILE A 210 1.80 3.36 9.48
N GLN A 211 1.74 2.85 10.70
CA GLN A 211 1.71 1.40 10.96
C GLN A 211 0.30 0.87 10.73
N TYR A 212 0.19 -0.41 10.35
CA TYR A 212 -1.07 -1.16 10.35
C TYR A 212 -0.80 -2.63 10.73
N ARG A 213 -1.78 -3.37 11.24
CA ARG A 213 -1.59 -4.78 11.60
C ARG A 213 -1.25 -5.63 10.37
N LEU A 214 -0.33 -6.59 10.55
CA LEU A 214 0.23 -7.44 9.49
C LEU A 214 -0.04 -8.92 9.75
N GLY A 215 0.17 -9.75 8.72
CA GLY A 215 0.07 -11.22 8.79
C GLY A 215 -1.25 -11.68 9.41
N ALA A 216 -1.19 -12.73 10.25
CA ALA A 216 -2.35 -13.22 10.97
C ALA A 216 -3.00 -12.18 11.90
N PHE A 217 -2.28 -11.14 12.34
CA PHE A 217 -2.86 -10.13 13.24
C PHE A 217 -3.75 -9.13 12.48
N GLY A 218 -3.45 -8.88 11.20
CA GLY A 218 -4.20 -7.96 10.34
C GLY A 218 -5.19 -8.62 9.39
N PHE A 219 -4.91 -9.86 8.97
CA PHE A 219 -5.56 -10.48 7.80
C PHE A 219 -6.00 -11.93 8.05
N LEU A 220 -6.26 -12.31 9.30
CA LEU A 220 -6.85 -13.60 9.60
C LEU A 220 -8.31 -13.63 9.12
N ALA A 221 -8.62 -14.55 8.21
CA ALA A 221 -9.93 -14.58 7.56
C ALA A 221 -10.61 -15.95 7.71
N SER A 222 -11.83 -15.94 8.23
CA SER A 222 -12.77 -17.06 8.19
C SER A 222 -14.17 -16.56 8.52
N GLN A 223 -15.18 -17.42 8.36
CA GLN A 223 -16.53 -17.13 8.84
C GLN A 223 -16.59 -16.87 10.35
N GLN A 224 -15.72 -17.51 11.16
CA GLN A 224 -15.70 -17.29 12.60
C GLN A 224 -15.13 -15.92 12.96
N VAL A 225 -14.03 -15.52 12.31
CA VAL A 225 -13.46 -14.17 12.50
C VAL A 225 -14.50 -13.12 12.11
N ARG A 226 -15.16 -13.29 10.96
CA ARG A 226 -16.17 -12.35 10.46
C ARG A 226 -17.36 -12.14 11.40
N LYS A 227 -17.76 -13.17 12.14
CA LYS A 227 -18.88 -13.12 13.10
C LYS A 227 -18.52 -12.44 14.42
N LYS A 228 -17.23 -12.46 14.80
CA LYS A 228 -16.77 -12.00 16.12
C LYS A 228 -15.80 -10.81 16.04
N GLY A 229 -15.44 -10.36 14.85
CA GLY A 229 -14.46 -9.31 14.57
C GLY A 229 -14.39 -8.97 13.07
N ALA A 230 -13.20 -8.64 12.56
CA ALA A 230 -12.93 -8.16 11.22
C ALA A 230 -11.83 -8.98 10.52
N VAL A 231 -12.08 -9.38 9.27
CA VAL A 231 -11.18 -10.21 8.45
C VAL A 231 -10.10 -9.42 7.70
N ASN A 232 -10.28 -8.10 7.57
CA ASN A 232 -9.34 -7.15 6.95
C ASN A 232 -8.93 -6.08 7.97
N ALA A 233 -8.65 -6.48 9.21
CA ALA A 233 -8.35 -5.57 10.31
C ALA A 233 -7.20 -4.60 9.97
N GLY A 234 -6.19 -5.05 9.21
CA GLY A 234 -5.10 -4.20 8.71
C GLY A 234 -5.54 -3.12 7.71
N ILE A 235 -6.50 -3.39 6.81
CA ILE A 235 -7.07 -2.35 5.92
C ILE A 235 -7.91 -1.36 6.73
N LEU A 236 -8.65 -1.83 7.72
CA LEU A 236 -9.45 -0.95 8.59
C LEU A 236 -8.55 -0.05 9.46
N ASP A 237 -7.37 -0.54 9.89
CA ASP A 237 -6.34 0.26 10.55
C ASP A 237 -5.88 1.44 9.68
N GLN A 238 -5.66 1.19 8.39
CA GLN A 238 -5.28 2.23 7.43
C GLN A 238 -6.41 3.23 7.22
N ALA A 239 -7.64 2.76 6.99
CA ALA A 239 -8.81 3.62 6.81
C ALA A 239 -9.06 4.50 8.05
N PHE A 240 -8.85 3.97 9.25
CA PHE A 240 -8.94 4.72 10.51
C PHE A 240 -7.83 5.76 10.65
N ALA A 241 -6.60 5.44 10.23
CA ALA A 241 -5.51 6.41 10.19
C ALA A 241 -5.80 7.56 9.20
N LEU A 242 -6.43 7.28 8.05
CA LEU A 242 -6.87 8.32 7.12
C LEU A 242 -7.93 9.23 7.75
N ALA A 243 -8.92 8.68 8.45
CA ALA A 243 -9.88 9.48 9.20
C ALA A 243 -9.20 10.32 10.30
N TRP A 244 -8.21 9.77 10.99
CA TRP A 244 -7.39 10.54 11.94
C TRP A 244 -6.66 11.70 11.26
N VAL A 245 -6.07 11.49 10.08
CA VAL A 245 -5.42 12.55 9.30
C VAL A 245 -6.42 13.64 8.93
N LYS A 246 -7.59 13.25 8.39
CA LYS A 246 -8.68 14.18 8.06
C LYS A 246 -9.10 15.03 9.26
N GLN A 247 -9.10 14.46 10.46
CA GLN A 247 -9.54 15.15 11.67
C GLN A 247 -8.46 16.05 12.29
N PHE A 248 -7.19 15.63 12.30
CA PHE A 248 -6.17 16.24 13.16
C PHE A 248 -4.98 16.88 12.43
N ILE A 249 -4.78 16.62 11.13
CA ILE A 249 -3.53 17.02 10.46
C ILE A 249 -3.29 18.53 10.38
N CYS A 250 -4.35 19.35 10.46
CA CYS A 250 -4.23 20.80 10.49
C CYS A 250 -3.48 21.34 11.70
N GLN A 251 -3.49 20.62 12.82
CA GLN A 251 -2.72 21.02 13.99
C GLN A 251 -1.20 20.92 13.75
N PHE A 252 -0.81 20.08 12.79
CA PHE A 252 0.57 19.89 12.32
C PHE A 252 0.92 20.76 11.09
N GLY A 253 0.00 21.62 10.64
CA GLY A 253 0.19 22.50 9.48
C GLY A 253 -0.20 21.89 8.13
N GLY A 254 -0.85 20.72 8.11
CA GLY A 254 -1.38 20.11 6.88
C GLY A 254 -2.80 20.57 6.53
N ASP A 255 -3.16 20.50 5.26
CA ASP A 255 -4.51 20.76 4.75
C ASP A 255 -5.30 19.43 4.68
N PRO A 256 -6.29 19.20 5.54
CA PRO A 256 -7.07 17.97 5.52
C PRO A 256 -7.93 17.82 4.25
N THR A 257 -8.13 18.88 3.46
CA THR A 257 -8.88 18.84 2.19
C THR A 257 -8.00 18.46 0.99
N SER A 258 -6.67 18.46 1.18
CA SER A 258 -5.67 18.10 0.16
C SER A 258 -4.79 16.96 0.66
N VAL A 259 -5.36 15.76 0.67
CA VAL A 259 -4.70 14.53 1.14
C VAL A 259 -4.43 13.60 -0.04
N THR A 260 -3.18 13.19 -0.20
CA THR A 260 -2.72 12.18 -1.15
C THR A 260 -2.32 10.94 -0.39
N ILE A 261 -2.90 9.78 -0.69
CA ILE A 261 -2.40 8.50 -0.17
C ILE A 261 -1.33 7.96 -1.13
N GLY A 262 -0.26 7.38 -0.59
CA GLY A 262 0.83 6.81 -1.37
C GLY A 262 1.28 5.48 -0.78
N GLY A 263 1.66 4.53 -1.62
CA GLY A 263 2.21 3.26 -1.14
C GLY A 263 2.98 2.49 -2.20
N GLU A 264 3.85 1.58 -1.73
CA GLU A 264 4.65 0.68 -2.56
C GLU A 264 4.31 -0.78 -2.23
N SER A 265 4.34 -1.69 -3.22
CA SER A 265 4.06 -3.11 -3.02
C SER A 265 2.66 -3.32 -2.39
N ALA A 266 2.57 -4.01 -1.25
CA ALA A 266 1.33 -4.14 -0.47
C ALA A 266 0.73 -2.81 -0.02
N GLY A 267 1.54 -1.75 0.13
CA GLY A 267 1.07 -0.39 0.33
C GLY A 267 0.41 0.17 -0.92
N GLY A 268 0.98 -0.09 -2.11
CA GLY A 268 0.35 0.23 -3.39
C GLY A 268 -0.95 -0.55 -3.62
N GLY A 269 -0.99 -1.82 -3.21
CA GLY A 269 -2.21 -2.63 -3.18
C GLY A 269 -3.23 -2.13 -2.16
N SER A 270 -2.78 -1.61 -1.01
CA SER A 270 -3.65 -0.93 -0.05
C SER A 270 -4.27 0.35 -0.62
N VAL A 271 -3.49 1.15 -1.36
CA VAL A 271 -4.00 2.29 -2.13
C VAL A 271 -5.05 1.84 -3.14
N LEU A 272 -4.81 0.76 -3.88
CA LEU A 272 -5.81 0.16 -4.76
C LEU A 272 -7.11 -0.17 -4.01
N TYR A 273 -7.03 -0.82 -2.84
CA TYR A 273 -8.21 -1.16 -2.05
C TYR A 273 -8.95 0.08 -1.53
N HIS A 274 -8.24 1.14 -1.16
CA HIS A 274 -8.85 2.42 -0.78
C HIS A 274 -9.51 3.13 -1.97
N ASP A 275 -8.92 3.07 -3.17
CA ASP A 275 -9.49 3.61 -4.40
C ASP A 275 -10.83 2.92 -4.74
N ILE A 276 -11.00 1.64 -4.47
CA ILE A 276 -12.25 0.89 -4.75
C ILE A 276 -13.13 0.66 -3.51
N ALA A 277 -12.74 1.18 -2.36
CA ALA A 277 -13.43 0.94 -1.09
C ALA A 277 -14.92 1.30 -1.18
N VAL A 278 -15.77 0.44 -0.63
CA VAL A 278 -17.24 0.61 -0.62
C VAL A 278 -17.77 0.84 -2.05
N GLY A 279 -17.21 0.11 -3.02
CA GLY A 279 -17.58 0.18 -4.44
C GLY A 279 -17.20 1.49 -5.13
N GLY A 280 -16.21 2.23 -4.60
CA GLY A 280 -15.74 3.50 -5.14
C GLY A 280 -16.74 4.65 -4.96
N THR A 281 -17.49 4.64 -3.85
CA THR A 281 -18.58 5.61 -3.59
C THR A 281 -18.26 6.66 -2.52
N LEU A 282 -17.09 6.58 -1.89
CA LEU A 282 -16.65 7.52 -0.85
C LEU A 282 -16.18 8.87 -1.42
N GLY A 283 -15.95 8.98 -2.73
CA GLY A 283 -15.50 10.22 -3.35
C GLY A 283 -14.15 10.67 -2.77
N SER A 284 -14.08 11.91 -2.27
CA SER A 284 -12.85 12.46 -1.65
C SER A 284 -12.92 12.54 -0.11
N LEU A 285 -13.73 11.68 0.51
CA LEU A 285 -14.02 11.73 1.95
C LEU A 285 -12.77 11.51 2.80
N LEU A 286 -11.97 10.48 2.46
CA LEU A 286 -10.76 10.11 3.19
C LEU A 286 -9.47 10.65 2.55
N PHE A 287 -9.46 10.83 1.22
CA PHE A 287 -8.33 11.36 0.46
C PHE A 287 -8.79 11.94 -0.88
N SER A 288 -7.98 12.80 -1.48
CA SER A 288 -8.27 13.47 -2.76
C SER A 288 -7.50 12.87 -3.94
N GLN A 289 -6.32 12.30 -3.70
CA GLN A 289 -5.40 11.80 -4.73
C GLN A 289 -4.73 10.51 -4.26
N SER A 290 -4.28 9.67 -5.19
CA SER A 290 -3.61 8.40 -4.88
C SER A 290 -2.31 8.22 -5.68
N ILE A 291 -1.30 7.64 -5.03
CA ILE A 291 -0.05 7.20 -5.65
C ILE A 291 0.15 5.71 -5.36
N ALA A 292 0.13 4.86 -6.38
CA ALA A 292 0.28 3.42 -6.23
C ALA A 292 1.52 2.93 -6.99
N ASN A 293 2.59 2.62 -6.25
CA ASN A 293 3.81 2.06 -6.82
C ASN A 293 3.79 0.55 -6.68
N SER A 294 3.98 -0.15 -7.79
CA SER A 294 4.02 -1.60 -7.84
C SER A 294 2.88 -2.22 -7.04
N PRO A 295 1.60 -1.88 -7.33
CA PRO A 295 0.48 -2.30 -6.49
C PRO A 295 0.40 -3.83 -6.41
N TYR A 296 0.74 -4.39 -5.24
CA TYR A 296 0.76 -5.83 -5.00
C TYR A 296 -0.67 -6.36 -4.83
N LEU A 297 -1.14 -7.07 -5.84
CA LEU A 297 -2.44 -7.73 -5.83
C LEU A 297 -2.25 -9.25 -5.78
N PRO A 298 -2.32 -9.89 -4.60
CA PRO A 298 -2.36 -11.34 -4.49
C PRO A 298 -3.73 -11.87 -4.93
N PHE A 299 -3.88 -13.20 -4.99
CA PHE A 299 -5.17 -13.80 -5.33
C PHE A 299 -6.25 -13.37 -4.32
N GLN A 300 -7.32 -12.73 -4.81
CA GLN A 300 -8.35 -12.15 -3.93
C GLN A 300 -9.49 -13.14 -3.64
N TYR A 301 -9.33 -13.96 -2.60
CA TYR A 301 -10.36 -14.86 -2.08
C TYR A 301 -11.50 -14.10 -1.40
N LYS A 302 -12.68 -14.71 -1.30
CA LYS A 302 -13.68 -14.30 -0.31
C LYS A 302 -13.24 -14.75 1.07
N TYR A 303 -13.60 -13.97 2.10
CA TYR A 303 -13.18 -14.24 3.48
C TYR A 303 -13.53 -15.64 4.01
N ASN A 304 -14.55 -16.30 3.44
CA ASN A 304 -15.04 -17.62 3.82
C ASN A 304 -14.76 -18.71 2.77
N ASP A 305 -13.93 -18.43 1.77
CA ASP A 305 -13.46 -19.46 0.84
C ASP A 305 -12.59 -20.51 1.57
N ALA A 306 -12.39 -21.65 0.92
CA ALA A 306 -11.63 -22.77 1.48
C ALA A 306 -10.18 -22.38 1.84
N THR A 307 -9.50 -21.61 0.98
CA THR A 307 -8.10 -21.19 1.22
C THR A 307 -7.93 -20.38 2.50
N PRO A 308 -8.55 -19.19 2.68
CA PRO A 308 -8.42 -18.43 3.92
C PRO A 308 -8.91 -19.22 5.14
N THR A 309 -9.99 -19.99 5.01
CA THR A 309 -10.51 -20.84 6.10
C THR A 309 -9.48 -21.90 6.52
N SER A 310 -8.79 -22.55 5.57
CA SER A 310 -7.74 -23.53 5.89
C SER A 310 -6.54 -22.89 6.60
N LYS A 311 -6.15 -21.66 6.22
CA LYS A 311 -5.08 -20.91 6.87
C LYS A 311 -5.46 -20.47 8.28
N TYR A 312 -6.72 -20.10 8.51
CA TYR A 312 -7.27 -19.87 9.86
C TYR A 312 -7.16 -21.10 10.75
N ILE A 313 -7.51 -22.28 10.23
CA ILE A 313 -7.40 -23.54 10.97
C ILE A 313 -5.93 -23.92 11.22
N ALA A 314 -5.05 -23.78 10.23
CA ALA A 314 -3.61 -24.04 10.40
C ALA A 314 -2.99 -23.12 11.45
N PHE A 315 -3.38 -21.85 11.47
CA PHE A 315 -2.97 -20.89 12.50
C PHE A 315 -3.45 -21.30 13.89
N ALA A 316 -4.72 -21.70 14.02
CA ALA A 316 -5.26 -22.21 15.28
C ALA A 316 -4.51 -23.46 15.76
N GLN A 317 -4.26 -24.43 14.88
CA GLN A 317 -3.48 -25.63 15.22
C GLN A 317 -2.06 -25.27 15.66
N ALA A 318 -1.38 -24.40 14.93
CA ALA A 318 -0.02 -23.96 15.27
C ALA A 318 0.04 -23.19 16.59
N ALA A 319 -1.03 -22.50 16.98
CA ALA A 319 -1.17 -21.84 18.28
C ALA A 319 -1.62 -22.78 19.41
N GLY A 320 -1.85 -24.07 19.14
CA GLY A 320 -2.38 -25.04 20.10
C GLY A 320 -3.82 -24.76 20.51
N CYS A 321 -4.65 -24.30 19.57
CA CYS A 321 -6.10 -24.15 19.70
C CYS A 321 -6.83 -25.31 19.00
N PRO A 322 -8.10 -25.59 19.38
CA PRO A 322 -8.91 -26.58 18.67
C PRO A 322 -9.21 -26.11 17.24
N THR A 323 -9.63 -27.04 16.39
CA THR A 323 -10.04 -26.76 15.00
C THR A 323 -11.55 -26.72 14.80
N THR A 324 -12.31 -27.07 15.84
CA THR A 324 -13.77 -27.06 15.89
C THR A 324 -14.24 -26.40 17.18
N GLY A 325 -15.51 -26.00 17.25
CA GLY A 325 -16.04 -25.25 18.39
C GLY A 325 -15.60 -23.78 18.40
N ASP A 326 -15.32 -23.24 19.59
CA ASP A 326 -14.95 -21.83 19.77
C ASP A 326 -13.45 -21.55 19.58
N VAL A 327 -12.98 -21.77 18.35
CA VAL A 327 -11.59 -21.55 17.96
C VAL A 327 -11.17 -20.09 18.16
N PHE A 328 -12.06 -19.15 17.83
CA PHE A 328 -11.78 -17.72 17.96
C PHE A 328 -11.52 -17.30 19.41
N ALA A 329 -12.33 -17.77 20.37
CA ALA A 329 -12.11 -17.46 21.78
C ALA A 329 -10.78 -18.02 22.30
N CYS A 330 -10.39 -19.23 21.86
CA CYS A 330 -9.08 -19.79 22.20
C CYS A 330 -7.95 -18.90 21.66
N LEU A 331 -8.02 -18.50 20.39
CA LEU A 331 -7.00 -17.63 19.77
C LEU A 331 -6.87 -16.29 20.49
N VAL A 332 -8.00 -15.67 20.86
CA VAL A 332 -8.02 -14.41 21.63
C VAL A 332 -7.30 -14.58 22.98
N GLY A 333 -7.39 -15.76 23.61
CA GLY A 333 -6.78 -16.05 24.90
C GLY A 333 -5.29 -16.45 24.89
N LYS A 334 -4.65 -16.59 23.71
CA LYS A 334 -3.24 -17.00 23.63
C LYS A 334 -2.28 -15.86 23.95
N ASP A 335 -1.09 -16.18 24.45
CA ASP A 335 -0.01 -15.19 24.56
C ASP A 335 0.47 -14.74 23.16
N THR A 336 1.05 -13.54 23.10
CA THR A 336 1.45 -12.95 21.82
C THR A 336 2.53 -13.77 21.13
N ASP A 337 3.54 -14.25 21.86
CA ASP A 337 4.68 -14.98 21.29
C ASP A 337 4.24 -16.28 20.61
N THR A 338 3.30 -17.01 21.22
CA THR A 338 2.67 -18.20 20.61
C THR A 338 1.98 -17.86 19.28
N LEU A 339 1.22 -16.75 19.24
CA LEU A 339 0.54 -16.31 18.01
C LEU A 339 1.55 -15.85 16.95
N GLN A 340 2.63 -15.18 17.34
CA GLN A 340 3.69 -14.75 16.42
C GLN A 340 4.42 -15.96 15.82
N GLN A 341 4.74 -16.96 16.64
CA GLN A 341 5.36 -18.19 16.17
C GLN A 341 4.42 -18.97 15.23
N ALA A 342 3.12 -19.02 15.53
CA ALA A 342 2.11 -19.61 14.65
C ALA A 342 2.01 -18.87 13.31
N ASN A 343 2.01 -17.53 13.33
CA ASN A 343 1.99 -16.69 12.13
C ASN A 343 3.19 -16.97 11.22
N TYR A 344 4.39 -17.05 11.80
CA TYR A 344 5.62 -17.41 11.10
C TYR A 344 5.53 -18.82 10.51
N ASN A 345 5.19 -19.83 11.32
CA ASN A 345 5.16 -21.24 10.90
C ASN A 345 4.19 -21.47 9.73
N VAL A 346 2.99 -20.88 9.77
CA VAL A 346 2.00 -21.04 8.70
C VAL A 346 2.43 -20.30 7.43
N THR A 347 3.10 -19.15 7.57
CA THR A 347 3.64 -18.40 6.43
C THR A 347 4.72 -19.22 5.71
N GLN A 348 5.67 -19.81 6.44
CA GLN A 348 6.75 -20.61 5.85
C GLN A 348 6.30 -21.95 5.22
N GLN A 349 5.02 -22.32 5.35
CA GLN A 349 4.40 -23.45 4.66
C GLN A 349 3.66 -23.04 3.38
N SER A 350 3.72 -21.76 2.99
CA SER A 350 3.09 -21.25 1.77
C SER A 350 4.01 -21.44 0.56
N THR A 351 3.47 -21.26 -0.64
CA THR A 351 4.25 -21.23 -1.89
C THR A 351 5.40 -20.22 -1.79
N TYR A 352 6.51 -20.51 -2.46
CA TYR A 352 7.68 -19.63 -2.51
C TYR A 352 7.27 -18.18 -2.80
N GLY A 353 7.83 -17.23 -2.04
CA GLY A 353 7.56 -15.80 -2.22
C GLY A 353 6.22 -15.30 -1.66
N TYR A 354 5.37 -16.17 -1.08
CA TYR A 354 4.06 -15.79 -0.55
C TYR A 354 3.98 -15.69 0.96
N TRP A 355 3.00 -14.90 1.39
CA TRP A 355 2.48 -14.85 2.75
C TRP A 355 1.24 -15.71 2.91
N ALA A 356 0.96 -16.16 4.13
CA ALA A 356 -0.24 -16.93 4.41
C ALA A 356 -1.52 -16.08 4.57
N PHE A 357 -1.38 -14.80 4.90
CA PHE A 357 -2.48 -13.92 5.27
C PHE A 357 -2.35 -12.58 4.54
N TYR A 358 -3.38 -12.21 3.80
CA TYR A 358 -3.46 -11.00 2.99
C TYR A 358 -4.94 -10.63 2.78
N PRO A 359 -5.26 -9.44 2.23
CA PRO A 359 -6.64 -8.98 2.10
C PRO A 359 -7.58 -9.95 1.39
N VAL A 360 -8.82 -10.00 1.87
CA VAL A 360 -9.91 -10.81 1.31
C VAL A 360 -11.09 -9.93 0.91
N THR A 361 -11.95 -10.42 0.02
CA THR A 361 -13.27 -9.81 -0.22
C THR A 361 -14.15 -10.03 1.01
N ASP A 362 -14.50 -8.95 1.71
CA ASP A 362 -15.29 -8.97 2.95
C ASP A 362 -16.76 -8.55 2.75
N ASN A 363 -17.12 -8.13 1.53
CA ASN A 363 -18.43 -7.59 1.13
C ASN A 363 -18.85 -6.32 1.89
N VAL A 364 -17.90 -5.63 2.54
CA VAL A 364 -18.13 -4.41 3.32
C VAL A 364 -17.21 -3.30 2.81
N TYR A 365 -15.91 -3.39 3.11
CA TYR A 365 -14.93 -2.41 2.65
C TYR A 365 -14.42 -2.78 1.27
N ILE A 366 -14.10 -4.06 1.06
CA ILE A 366 -13.70 -4.64 -0.21
C ILE A 366 -14.88 -5.47 -0.72
N THR A 367 -15.68 -4.86 -1.60
CA THR A 367 -16.99 -5.41 -1.97
C THR A 367 -16.95 -6.50 -3.05
N ASP A 368 -15.90 -6.53 -3.87
CA ASP A 368 -15.68 -7.55 -4.90
C ASP A 368 -14.19 -7.60 -5.29
N ARG A 369 -13.84 -8.46 -6.24
CA ARG A 369 -12.48 -8.52 -6.80
C ARG A 369 -12.07 -7.20 -7.46
N ALA A 370 -10.81 -6.84 -7.31
CA ALA A 370 -10.23 -5.61 -7.82
C ALA A 370 -10.54 -5.38 -9.31
N THR A 371 -10.32 -6.37 -10.18
CA THR A 371 -10.61 -6.29 -11.62
C THR A 371 -12.06 -5.96 -11.91
N LYS A 372 -13.01 -6.52 -11.14
CA LYS A 372 -14.43 -6.22 -11.34
C LYS A 372 -14.76 -4.79 -10.90
N GLN A 373 -14.27 -4.36 -9.75
CA GLN A 373 -14.51 -3.00 -9.24
C GLN A 373 -13.82 -1.93 -10.12
N LEU A 374 -12.55 -2.14 -10.49
CA LEU A 374 -11.79 -1.25 -11.38
C LEU A 374 -12.43 -1.15 -12.77
N SER A 375 -12.98 -2.25 -13.30
CA SER A 375 -13.70 -2.23 -14.59
C SER A 375 -14.98 -1.41 -14.56
N ALA A 376 -15.57 -1.20 -13.38
CA ALA A 376 -16.75 -0.36 -13.23
C ALA A 376 -16.41 1.14 -13.34
N LYS A 377 -15.12 1.52 -13.33
CA LYS A 377 -14.62 2.91 -13.38
C LYS A 377 -15.25 3.80 -12.29
N LYS A 378 -15.52 3.19 -11.13
CA LYS A 378 -15.96 3.86 -9.91
C LYS A 378 -14.83 3.81 -8.91
N VAL A 379 -14.27 4.97 -8.61
CA VAL A 379 -13.11 5.12 -7.74
C VAL A 379 -13.31 6.26 -6.76
N ASN A 380 -12.72 6.11 -5.58
CA ASN A 380 -12.50 7.16 -4.61
C ASN A 380 -11.24 7.95 -5.01
N GLY A 381 -11.20 9.24 -4.68
CA GLY A 381 -10.16 10.14 -5.17
C GLY A 381 -10.40 10.64 -6.59
N ARG A 382 -9.68 11.71 -6.96
CA ARG A 382 -9.84 12.42 -8.24
C ARG A 382 -8.71 12.16 -9.22
N SER A 383 -7.53 11.83 -8.71
CA SER A 383 -6.34 11.67 -9.52
C SER A 383 -5.48 10.53 -9.01
N LEU A 384 -4.89 9.77 -9.94
CA LEU A 384 -4.01 8.64 -9.66
C LEU A 384 -2.67 8.79 -10.38
N LEU A 385 -1.57 8.65 -9.65
CA LEU A 385 -0.25 8.37 -10.22
C LEU A 385 0.09 6.91 -9.91
N VAL A 386 0.30 6.09 -10.91
CA VAL A 386 0.54 4.66 -10.73
C VAL A 386 1.76 4.23 -11.52
N GLY A 387 2.58 3.35 -10.96
CA GLY A 387 3.70 2.79 -11.69
C GLY A 387 4.10 1.41 -11.21
N TYR A 388 5.09 0.85 -11.88
CA TYR A 388 5.69 -0.45 -11.56
C TYR A 388 7.15 -0.49 -12.03
N ASN A 389 7.94 -1.41 -11.50
CA ASN A 389 9.34 -1.59 -11.87
C ASN A 389 9.45 -2.57 -13.05
N ALA A 390 10.45 -2.40 -13.92
CA ALA A 390 10.57 -3.21 -15.14
C ALA A 390 10.65 -4.73 -14.84
N ASN A 391 11.32 -5.10 -13.74
CA ASN A 391 11.61 -6.48 -13.33
C ASN A 391 11.00 -6.84 -11.95
N GLU A 392 9.68 -6.84 -11.79
CA GLU A 392 9.04 -7.14 -10.49
C GLU A 392 9.22 -8.59 -10.02
N GLY A 393 9.20 -9.54 -10.95
CA GLY A 393 9.06 -10.97 -10.65
C GLY A 393 10.20 -11.69 -9.93
N PRO A 394 11.50 -11.38 -10.14
CA PRO A 394 12.61 -12.22 -9.65
C PRO A 394 12.63 -12.50 -8.14
N LEU A 395 12.05 -11.65 -7.31
CA LEU A 395 11.96 -11.88 -5.85
C LEU A 395 10.93 -12.95 -5.45
N PHE A 396 9.97 -13.23 -6.32
CA PHE A 396 8.76 -13.95 -5.98
C PHE A 396 8.61 -15.28 -6.71
N VAL A 397 9.47 -15.54 -7.69
CA VAL A 397 9.45 -16.75 -8.49
C VAL A 397 10.62 -17.65 -8.09
N PRO A 398 10.39 -18.96 -7.88
CA PRO A 398 11.48 -19.90 -7.62
C PRO A 398 12.54 -19.85 -8.73
N PRO A 399 13.85 -19.81 -8.39
CA PRO A 399 14.93 -19.69 -9.38
C PRO A 399 15.30 -21.05 -10.00
N SER A 400 14.31 -21.91 -10.28
CA SER A 400 14.51 -23.29 -10.72
C SER A 400 13.61 -23.70 -11.90
N ILE A 401 13.03 -22.74 -12.62
CA ILE A 401 12.11 -22.99 -13.73
C ILE A 401 12.92 -23.02 -15.04
N THR A 402 13.36 -24.21 -15.46
CA THR A 402 14.25 -24.33 -16.63
C THR A 402 13.54 -24.79 -17.90
N THR A 403 12.49 -25.61 -17.76
CA THR A 403 11.71 -26.18 -18.87
C THR A 403 10.26 -25.69 -18.89
N GLN A 404 9.57 -25.87 -20.02
CA GLN A 404 8.14 -25.53 -20.09
C GLN A 404 7.28 -26.38 -19.12
N SER A 405 7.70 -27.61 -18.82
CA SER A 405 7.04 -28.46 -17.83
C SER A 405 7.14 -27.88 -16.42
N ASP A 406 8.31 -27.34 -16.06
CA ASP A 406 8.51 -26.67 -14.77
C ASP A 406 7.63 -25.43 -14.67
N LEU A 407 7.55 -24.64 -15.74
CA LEU A 407 6.70 -23.45 -15.80
C LEU A 407 5.22 -23.80 -15.61
N ILE A 408 4.72 -24.83 -16.29
CA ILE A 408 3.32 -25.26 -16.15
C ILE A 408 3.06 -25.75 -14.72
N SER A 409 3.98 -26.51 -14.15
CA SER A 409 3.86 -27.02 -12.78
C SER A 409 3.84 -25.88 -11.76
N TRP A 410 4.70 -24.88 -11.96
CA TRP A 410 4.70 -23.68 -11.14
C TRP A 410 3.40 -22.88 -11.30
N LEU A 411 2.89 -22.66 -12.52
CA LEU A 411 1.63 -21.95 -12.75
C LEU A 411 0.44 -22.62 -12.06
N GLN A 412 0.40 -23.96 -12.00
CA GLN A 412 -0.64 -24.71 -11.30
C GLN A 412 -0.53 -24.57 -9.78
N LEU A 413 0.68 -24.44 -9.24
CA LEU A 413 0.90 -24.20 -7.81
C LEU A 413 0.58 -22.75 -7.42
N GLU A 414 1.02 -21.82 -8.26
CA GLU A 414 0.91 -20.37 -8.09
C GLU A 414 -0.53 -19.87 -8.27
N PHE A 415 -1.21 -20.37 -9.30
CA PHE A 415 -2.59 -20.02 -9.63
C PHE A 415 -3.45 -21.28 -9.71
N PRO A 416 -3.82 -21.87 -8.55
CA PRO A 416 -4.45 -23.19 -8.47
C PRO A 416 -5.84 -23.26 -9.12
N ASN A 417 -6.45 -22.12 -9.43
CA ASN A 417 -7.75 -22.03 -10.08
C ASN A 417 -7.67 -21.94 -11.62
N LEU A 418 -6.47 -22.01 -12.20
CA LEU A 418 -6.28 -22.05 -13.65
C LEU A 418 -6.63 -23.42 -14.24
N SER A 419 -7.48 -23.42 -15.27
CA SER A 419 -7.64 -24.57 -16.16
C SER A 419 -6.48 -24.67 -17.17
N THR A 420 -6.29 -25.85 -17.75
CA THR A 420 -5.30 -26.07 -18.82
C THR A 420 -5.48 -25.10 -19.99
N ALA A 421 -6.71 -24.78 -20.38
CA ALA A 421 -6.98 -23.84 -21.47
C ALA A 421 -6.53 -22.40 -21.11
N GLN A 422 -6.71 -21.99 -19.86
CA GLN A 422 -6.26 -20.68 -19.38
C GLN A 422 -4.74 -20.62 -19.26
N ILE A 423 -4.08 -21.69 -18.79
CA ILE A 423 -2.61 -21.82 -18.83
C ILE A 423 -2.12 -21.63 -20.26
N ASN A 424 -2.70 -22.35 -21.22
CA ASN A 424 -2.32 -22.21 -22.64
C ASN A 424 -2.51 -20.77 -23.16
N SER A 425 -3.52 -20.05 -22.66
CA SER A 425 -3.74 -18.64 -23.02
C SER A 425 -2.64 -17.73 -22.46
N ILE A 426 -2.20 -17.95 -21.21
CA ILE A 426 -1.06 -17.24 -20.61
C ILE A 426 0.23 -17.53 -21.39
N LEU A 427 0.47 -18.80 -21.73
CA LEU A 427 1.63 -19.22 -22.50
C LEU A 427 1.63 -18.61 -23.90
N ALA A 428 0.48 -18.59 -24.59
CA ALA A 428 0.35 -17.98 -25.91
C ALA A 428 0.56 -16.45 -25.87
N ALA A 429 0.08 -15.79 -24.81
CA ALA A 429 0.30 -14.36 -24.61
C ALA A 429 1.78 -14.01 -24.34
N ASN A 430 2.54 -14.95 -23.77
CA ASN A 430 3.97 -14.81 -23.45
C ASN A 430 4.81 -15.78 -24.29
N PRO A 431 5.04 -15.55 -25.60
CA PRO A 431 5.56 -16.56 -26.51
C PRO A 431 7.09 -16.72 -26.41
N ASN A 432 7.57 -17.29 -25.31
CA ASN A 432 8.95 -17.78 -25.19
C ASN A 432 8.93 -19.29 -24.97
N ASN A 433 9.42 -20.05 -25.94
CA ASN A 433 9.47 -21.51 -25.92
C ASN A 433 10.90 -22.07 -25.79
N ALA A 434 11.88 -21.21 -25.54
CA ALA A 434 13.25 -21.66 -25.31
C ALA A 434 13.40 -22.13 -23.85
N ASP A 435 14.11 -23.24 -23.66
CA ASP A 435 14.62 -23.61 -22.34
C ASP A 435 15.64 -22.57 -21.88
N THR A 436 15.82 -22.47 -20.57
CA THR A 436 16.83 -21.59 -19.96
C THR A 436 18.21 -22.00 -20.45
N ASN A 437 19.00 -21.07 -20.98
CA ASN A 437 20.35 -21.33 -21.44
C ASN A 437 21.33 -20.37 -20.75
N LEU A 438 22.10 -20.91 -19.80
CA LEU A 438 23.07 -20.16 -19.01
C LEU A 438 24.20 -19.53 -19.85
N ALA A 439 24.35 -19.91 -21.12
CA ALA A 439 25.29 -19.28 -22.04
C ALA A 439 24.72 -18.04 -22.75
N ASN A 440 23.41 -17.81 -22.70
CA ASN A 440 22.80 -16.63 -23.30
C ASN A 440 23.25 -15.37 -22.55
N PRO A 441 23.53 -14.27 -23.27
CA PRO A 441 23.83 -13.00 -22.62
C PRO A 441 22.59 -12.50 -21.86
N LEU A 442 22.78 -12.16 -20.59
CA LEU A 442 21.76 -11.57 -19.73
C LEU A 442 21.93 -10.04 -19.73
N PHE A 443 20.87 -9.32 -20.06
CA PHE A 443 20.87 -7.86 -20.14
C PHE A 443 19.45 -7.33 -19.92
N GLU A 444 19.35 -6.03 -19.63
CA GLU A 444 18.03 -5.38 -19.51
C GLU A 444 17.34 -5.30 -20.85
N THR A 445 16.02 -5.51 -20.84
CA THR A 445 15.18 -5.14 -21.98
C THR A 445 15.34 -3.66 -22.35
N ASP A 446 15.28 -3.38 -23.64
CA ASP A 446 15.22 -2.02 -24.18
C ASP A 446 13.79 -1.46 -24.22
N GLY A 447 12.78 -2.26 -23.83
CA GLY A 447 11.36 -1.95 -23.85
C GLY A 447 10.74 -1.84 -25.25
N LEU A 448 11.54 -1.81 -26.31
CA LEU A 448 11.14 -1.47 -27.69
C LEU A 448 11.19 -2.67 -28.63
N SER A 449 12.12 -3.61 -28.38
CA SER A 449 12.38 -4.73 -29.25
C SER A 449 11.19 -5.70 -29.31
N THR A 450 10.73 -6.00 -30.52
CA THR A 450 9.81 -7.12 -30.78
C THR A 450 10.55 -8.46 -30.93
N GLY A 451 11.88 -8.45 -30.88
CA GLY A 451 12.76 -9.63 -30.94
C GLY A 451 13.14 -10.15 -29.55
N TYR A 452 14.35 -10.72 -29.41
CA TYR A 452 14.81 -11.36 -28.17
C TYR A 452 14.93 -10.40 -26.97
N ALA A 453 15.21 -9.11 -27.19
CA ALA A 453 15.49 -8.13 -26.12
C ALA A 453 14.24 -7.55 -25.41
N ASN A 454 13.28 -8.39 -25.03
CA ASN A 454 12.06 -7.97 -24.31
C ASN A 454 11.88 -8.67 -22.97
N ALA A 455 11.06 -8.11 -22.08
CA ALA A 455 10.82 -8.63 -20.72
C ALA A 455 10.35 -10.10 -20.66
N VAL A 456 9.76 -10.67 -21.71
CA VAL A 456 9.34 -12.09 -21.75
C VAL A 456 10.55 -13.02 -21.94
N ASN A 457 11.61 -12.53 -22.58
CA ASN A 457 12.71 -13.35 -23.09
C ASN A 457 13.98 -13.24 -22.25
N VAL A 458 14.33 -12.05 -21.79
CA VAL A 458 15.60 -11.81 -21.08
C VAL A 458 15.49 -10.70 -20.03
N SER A 459 16.24 -10.86 -18.95
CA SER A 459 16.63 -9.81 -18.00
C SER A 459 18.09 -10.05 -17.57
N GLN A 460 18.65 -9.22 -16.68
CA GLN A 460 20.00 -9.46 -16.14
C GLN A 460 20.11 -10.69 -15.23
N VAL A 461 19.00 -11.32 -14.83
CA VAL A 461 19.02 -12.45 -13.88
C VAL A 461 18.45 -13.74 -14.45
N ALA A 462 17.79 -13.69 -15.61
CA ALA A 462 17.18 -14.88 -16.21
C ALA A 462 16.97 -14.72 -17.73
N ASP A 463 16.91 -15.86 -18.41
CA ASP A 463 16.42 -16.01 -19.78
C ASP A 463 15.40 -17.17 -19.85
N GLY A 464 14.92 -17.49 -21.06
CA GLY A 464 14.11 -18.68 -21.31
C GLY A 464 12.86 -18.77 -20.42
N GLN A 465 12.56 -19.98 -19.93
CA GLN A 465 11.38 -20.22 -19.09
C GLN A 465 11.45 -19.52 -17.71
N GLN A 466 12.64 -19.32 -17.15
CA GLN A 466 12.78 -18.60 -15.88
C GLN A 466 12.38 -17.13 -16.03
N GLN A 467 12.84 -16.46 -17.08
CA GLN A 467 12.45 -15.07 -17.33
C GLN A 467 10.97 -14.96 -17.68
N ARG A 468 10.46 -15.91 -18.46
CA ARG A 468 9.03 -15.98 -18.77
C ARG A 468 8.18 -16.11 -17.50
N ALA A 469 8.59 -16.93 -16.53
CA ALA A 469 7.92 -17.05 -15.24
C ALA A 469 7.98 -15.74 -14.44
N ASN A 470 9.15 -15.10 -14.36
CA ASN A 470 9.33 -13.79 -13.73
C ASN A 470 8.39 -12.75 -14.35
N ASN A 471 8.29 -12.69 -15.67
CA ASN A 471 7.42 -11.74 -16.36
C ASN A 471 5.94 -12.06 -16.14
N ILE A 472 5.53 -13.33 -16.18
CA ILE A 472 4.15 -13.72 -15.90
C ILE A 472 3.73 -13.30 -14.49
N TYR A 473 4.59 -13.50 -13.49
CA TYR A 473 4.33 -13.04 -12.13
C TYR A 473 4.26 -11.51 -12.06
N ALA A 474 5.25 -10.83 -12.65
CA ALA A 474 5.30 -9.37 -12.69
C ALA A 474 4.01 -8.76 -13.27
N GLU A 475 3.50 -9.35 -14.35
CA GLU A 475 2.29 -8.90 -15.02
C GLU A 475 1.04 -9.20 -14.21
N ALA A 476 0.86 -10.44 -13.74
CA ALA A 476 -0.33 -10.83 -12.99
C ALA A 476 -0.47 -10.06 -11.66
N THR A 477 0.65 -9.76 -11.00
CA THR A 477 0.63 -9.33 -9.59
C THR A 477 0.94 -7.85 -9.38
N PHE A 478 1.59 -7.17 -10.34
CA PHE A 478 2.00 -5.76 -10.19
C PHE A 478 1.69 -4.89 -11.41
N ALA A 479 2.25 -5.24 -12.57
CA ALA A 479 2.17 -4.37 -13.73
C ALA A 479 0.74 -4.27 -14.24
N CYS A 480 0.03 -5.38 -14.50
CA CYS A 480 -1.34 -5.30 -14.98
C CYS A 480 -2.32 -4.68 -13.98
N PRO A 481 -2.23 -4.94 -12.67
CA PRO A 481 -2.93 -4.13 -11.67
C PRO A 481 -2.70 -2.63 -11.84
N ALA A 482 -1.48 -2.18 -12.13
CA ALA A 482 -1.21 -0.77 -12.41
C ALA A 482 -1.91 -0.25 -13.68
N TYR A 483 -1.95 -1.04 -14.76
CA TYR A 483 -2.72 -0.71 -15.97
C TYR A 483 -4.23 -0.63 -15.68
N TRP A 484 -4.77 -1.56 -14.89
CA TRP A 484 -6.20 -1.58 -14.55
C TRP A 484 -6.59 -0.41 -13.66
N MET A 485 -5.73 -0.02 -12.72
CA MET A 485 -5.90 1.21 -11.94
C MET A 485 -5.84 2.44 -12.84
N ALA A 486 -4.87 2.56 -13.73
CA ALA A 486 -4.81 3.69 -14.66
C ALA A 486 -6.09 3.80 -15.50
N SER A 487 -6.57 2.67 -16.05
CA SER A 487 -7.78 2.61 -16.87
C SER A 487 -9.07 2.98 -16.10
N SER A 488 -9.16 2.67 -14.80
CA SER A 488 -10.38 2.93 -14.00
C SER A 488 -10.67 4.42 -13.78
N TYR A 489 -9.66 5.28 -13.94
CA TYR A 489 -9.77 6.74 -13.82
C TYR A 489 -10.11 7.44 -15.15
N THR A 490 -10.35 6.69 -16.23
CA THR A 490 -10.64 7.26 -17.56
C THR A 490 -12.14 7.45 -17.82
N GLY A 491 -12.50 8.41 -18.68
CA GLY A 491 -13.88 8.61 -19.15
C GLY A 491 -14.81 9.36 -18.18
N GLY A 492 -14.29 9.85 -17.05
CA GLY A 492 -14.99 10.68 -16.08
C GLY A 492 -14.25 11.98 -15.77
N PRO A 493 -14.56 12.66 -14.65
CA PRO A 493 -13.86 13.86 -14.20
C PRO A 493 -12.47 13.56 -13.60
N SER A 494 -12.15 12.28 -13.40
CA SER A 494 -10.89 11.83 -12.81
C SER A 494 -9.79 11.71 -13.88
N SER A 495 -8.53 11.64 -13.45
CA SER A 495 -7.39 11.48 -14.35
C SER A 495 -6.33 10.57 -13.73
N SER A 496 -5.59 9.86 -14.56
CA SER A 496 -4.49 9.02 -14.09
C SER A 496 -3.25 9.17 -14.96
N TRP A 497 -2.11 8.75 -14.42
CA TRP A 497 -0.82 8.74 -15.10
C TRP A 497 -0.10 7.45 -14.77
N LEU A 498 0.36 6.74 -15.80
CA LEU A 498 1.07 5.46 -15.67
C LEU A 498 2.57 5.64 -15.94
N TYR A 499 3.44 5.10 -15.09
CA TYR A 499 4.89 5.07 -15.35
C TYR A 499 5.49 3.69 -15.17
N GLN A 500 6.63 3.45 -15.82
CA GLN A 500 7.50 2.31 -15.54
C GLN A 500 8.83 2.85 -15.03
N TYR A 501 9.33 2.29 -13.93
CA TYR A 501 10.70 2.54 -13.47
C TYR A 501 11.65 1.52 -14.09
N SER A 502 12.70 2.00 -14.76
CA SER A 502 13.57 1.19 -15.62
C SER A 502 15.07 1.34 -15.33
N VAL A 503 15.46 2.05 -14.27
CA VAL A 503 16.89 2.17 -13.92
C VAL A 503 17.44 0.79 -13.51
N PRO A 504 18.45 0.23 -14.21
CA PRO A 504 18.92 -1.14 -13.98
C PRO A 504 19.37 -1.41 -12.54
N PHE A 505 19.02 -2.55 -11.90
CA PHE A 505 18.27 -3.71 -12.42
C PHE A 505 16.72 -3.54 -12.41
N ALA A 506 16.19 -2.42 -11.92
CA ALA A 506 14.76 -2.14 -11.85
C ALA A 506 13.90 -3.29 -11.29
N PHE A 507 14.38 -3.97 -10.24
CA PHE A 507 13.59 -4.98 -9.55
C PHE A 507 12.65 -4.36 -8.52
N HIS A 508 11.70 -5.16 -8.02
CA HIS A 508 10.72 -4.72 -7.03
C HIS A 508 11.35 -3.94 -5.86
N THR A 509 10.74 -2.84 -5.43
CA THR A 509 11.19 -1.89 -4.39
C THR A 509 12.40 -0.98 -4.69
N THR A 510 13.15 -1.20 -5.79
CA THR A 510 14.39 -0.43 -6.05
C THR A 510 14.18 1.06 -6.33
N ASP A 511 12.97 1.43 -6.71
CA ASP A 511 12.51 2.80 -6.92
C ASP A 511 12.44 3.61 -5.61
N LEU A 512 12.26 2.98 -4.44
CA LEU A 512 12.20 3.64 -3.12
C LEU A 512 13.42 4.54 -2.87
N ALA A 513 14.61 4.08 -3.23
CA ALA A 513 15.84 4.85 -3.07
C ALA A 513 15.86 6.13 -3.94
N ALA A 514 15.16 6.12 -5.08
CA ALA A 514 15.10 7.27 -5.97
C ALA A 514 14.27 8.41 -5.35
N TYR A 515 13.10 8.12 -4.77
CA TYR A 515 12.24 9.16 -4.18
C TYR A 515 12.50 9.41 -2.68
N PHE A 516 12.71 8.39 -1.84
CA PHE A 516 12.95 8.58 -0.40
C PHE A 516 14.42 8.49 0.00
N GLY A 517 15.23 7.73 -0.74
CA GLY A 517 16.61 7.45 -0.38
C GLY A 517 16.76 6.21 0.52
N PRO A 518 18.00 5.89 0.96
CA PRO A 518 19.25 6.64 0.77
C PRO A 518 19.71 6.69 -0.70
N ALA A 519 20.68 7.57 -0.99
CA ALA A 519 21.20 7.67 -2.36
C ALA A 519 22.00 6.40 -2.68
N THR A 520 21.83 5.88 -3.89
CA THR A 520 22.57 4.71 -4.38
C THR A 520 23.52 5.12 -5.51
N PRO A 521 24.61 4.36 -5.74
CA PRO A 521 25.55 4.67 -6.81
C PRO A 521 24.93 4.66 -8.21
N ASN A 522 23.83 3.92 -8.39
CA ASN A 522 23.12 3.78 -9.65
C ASN A 522 22.03 4.81 -9.90
N HIS A 523 21.92 5.83 -9.04
CA HIS A 523 21.04 6.97 -9.27
C HIS A 523 21.83 8.26 -9.44
N SER A 524 21.62 8.96 -10.56
CA SER A 524 22.11 10.34 -10.68
C SER A 524 21.28 11.32 -9.84
N ASN A 525 21.91 12.44 -9.45
CA ASN A 525 21.21 13.53 -8.76
C ASN A 525 20.07 14.10 -9.62
N ASP A 526 20.28 14.22 -10.94
CA ASP A 526 19.27 14.69 -11.88
C ASP A 526 18.07 13.74 -11.94
N PHE A 527 18.31 12.42 -11.97
CA PHE A 527 17.23 11.42 -11.99
C PHE A 527 16.41 11.45 -10.71
N THR A 528 17.07 11.40 -9.54
CA THR A 528 16.35 11.45 -8.26
C THR A 528 15.60 12.77 -8.07
N LEU A 529 16.14 13.89 -8.53
CA LEU A 529 15.45 15.18 -8.49
C LEU A 529 14.21 15.17 -9.40
N ALA A 530 14.33 14.69 -10.64
CA ALA A 530 13.22 14.59 -11.57
C ALA A 530 12.09 13.73 -11.01
N PHE A 531 12.40 12.55 -10.48
CA PHE A 531 11.39 11.64 -9.92
C PHE A 531 10.74 12.22 -8.67
N ARG A 532 11.51 12.82 -7.75
CA ARG A 532 10.95 13.51 -6.58
C ARG A 532 10.04 14.67 -6.98
N ARG A 533 10.35 15.41 -8.05
CA ARG A 533 9.53 16.52 -8.55
C ARG A 533 8.25 16.05 -9.23
N ILE A 534 8.28 14.93 -9.93
CA ILE A 534 7.08 14.27 -10.47
C ILE A 534 6.10 13.98 -9.32
N TRP A 535 6.59 13.37 -8.24
CA TRP A 535 5.81 13.11 -7.03
C TRP A 535 5.30 14.38 -6.37
N GLY A 536 6.17 15.37 -6.14
CA GLY A 536 5.76 16.60 -5.47
C GLY A 536 4.74 17.42 -6.26
N ASN A 537 4.89 17.51 -7.59
CA ASN A 537 3.92 18.15 -8.46
C ASN A 537 2.57 17.43 -8.38
N PHE A 538 2.57 16.10 -8.39
CA PHE A 538 1.33 15.33 -8.22
C PHE A 538 0.69 15.55 -6.84
N ILE A 539 1.46 15.49 -5.75
CA ILE A 539 0.93 15.71 -4.39
C ILE A 539 0.30 17.10 -4.26
N THR A 540 0.93 18.11 -4.84
CA THR A 540 0.52 19.52 -4.68
C THR A 540 -0.52 20.00 -5.68
N THR A 541 -0.61 19.38 -6.87
CA THR A 541 -1.46 19.87 -7.98
C THR A 541 -2.31 18.81 -8.66
N GLY A 542 -2.10 17.53 -8.38
CA GLY A 542 -2.75 16.42 -9.09
C GLY A 542 -2.21 16.13 -10.48
N ASN A 543 -1.14 16.81 -10.88
CA ASN A 543 -0.49 16.64 -12.17
C ASN A 543 1.01 16.32 -11.98
N PRO A 544 1.52 15.19 -12.50
CA PRO A 544 2.90 14.76 -12.30
C PRO A 544 3.91 15.36 -13.31
N THR A 545 3.46 16.14 -14.28
CA THR A 545 4.34 16.70 -15.33
C THR A 545 5.43 17.61 -14.75
N ILE A 546 6.61 17.60 -15.39
CA ILE A 546 7.79 18.39 -14.98
C ILE A 546 8.34 19.20 -16.15
N SER A 547 9.16 20.22 -15.89
CA SER A 547 9.78 20.99 -16.99
C SER A 547 10.78 20.16 -17.81
N ASN A 548 11.07 20.61 -19.05
CA ASN A 548 12.15 20.06 -19.87
C ASN A 548 13.49 20.01 -19.12
N ALA A 549 13.83 21.06 -18.36
CA ALA A 549 15.07 21.13 -17.59
C ALA A 549 15.18 20.02 -16.54
N LEU A 550 14.08 19.70 -15.85
CA LEU A 550 14.05 18.59 -14.90
C LEU A 550 14.09 17.25 -15.62
N ALA A 551 13.33 17.11 -16.71
CA ALA A 551 13.25 15.86 -17.46
C ALA A 551 14.61 15.47 -18.08
N ASN A 552 15.32 16.43 -18.67
CA ASN A 552 16.65 16.21 -19.24
C ASN A 552 17.77 16.17 -18.19
N GLY A 553 17.57 16.81 -17.04
CA GLY A 553 18.58 16.97 -16.00
C GLY A 553 19.47 18.19 -16.22
N ALA A 554 19.96 18.78 -15.12
CA ALA A 554 20.81 19.97 -15.18
C ALA A 554 22.20 19.67 -15.76
N SER A 555 22.65 18.41 -15.69
CA SER A 555 23.92 17.94 -16.27
C SER A 555 23.84 17.63 -17.77
N ALA A 556 22.66 17.72 -18.38
CA ALA A 556 22.52 17.51 -19.82
C ALA A 556 23.23 18.60 -20.64
N ALA A 557 23.68 18.24 -21.85
CA ALA A 557 24.30 19.20 -22.77
C ALA A 557 23.33 20.32 -23.19
N ASN A 558 22.02 20.03 -23.21
CA ASN A 558 20.97 21.02 -23.43
C ASN A 558 19.76 20.71 -22.53
N PRO A 559 19.73 21.22 -21.28
CA PRO A 559 18.62 20.95 -20.35
C PRO A 559 17.27 21.47 -20.87
N SER A 560 17.26 22.50 -21.72
CA SER A 560 16.02 23.10 -22.23
C SER A 560 15.44 22.40 -23.46
N ALA A 561 16.11 21.36 -23.97
CA ALA A 561 15.63 20.60 -25.13
C ALA A 561 14.21 20.05 -24.90
N PRO A 562 13.33 20.01 -25.91
CA PRO A 562 12.02 19.39 -25.78
C PRO A 562 12.12 17.94 -25.28
N ASN A 563 11.39 17.62 -24.22
CA ASN A 563 11.31 16.29 -23.65
C ASN A 563 9.85 15.91 -23.44
N THR A 564 9.46 14.70 -23.85
CA THR A 564 8.07 14.24 -23.80
C THR A 564 7.52 14.09 -22.37
N ALA A 565 8.38 13.94 -21.35
CA ALA A 565 7.97 13.95 -19.95
C ALA A 565 7.36 15.30 -19.51
N SER A 566 7.69 16.40 -20.20
CA SER A 566 7.11 17.72 -19.94
C SER A 566 5.70 17.92 -20.49
N THR A 567 5.30 17.05 -21.40
CA THR A 567 3.98 17.02 -22.01
C THR A 567 3.32 15.66 -21.78
N TRP A 568 3.63 14.99 -20.65
CA TRP A 568 3.11 13.66 -20.32
C TRP A 568 1.58 13.70 -20.19
N PRO A 569 0.83 13.12 -21.15
CA PRO A 569 -0.62 13.18 -21.11
C PRO A 569 -1.15 12.27 -20.00
N ALA A 570 -2.34 12.60 -19.50
CA ALA A 570 -3.12 11.66 -18.70
C ALA A 570 -3.39 10.38 -19.50
N TYR A 571 -3.42 9.25 -18.80
CA TYR A 571 -3.68 7.94 -19.37
C TYR A 571 -5.06 7.91 -20.04
N ASN A 572 -5.14 7.22 -21.18
CA ASN A 572 -6.35 7.11 -21.97
C ASN A 572 -6.41 5.71 -22.61
N ASP A 573 -7.53 5.01 -22.47
CA ASP A 573 -7.67 3.64 -23.00
C ASP A 573 -7.50 3.57 -24.54
N ALA A 574 -7.87 4.64 -25.27
CA ALA A 574 -7.77 4.67 -26.74
C ALA A 574 -6.35 5.05 -27.23
N SER A 575 -5.55 5.70 -26.39
CA SER A 575 -4.14 6.01 -26.68
C SER A 575 -3.31 5.91 -25.40
N PRO A 576 -3.05 4.68 -24.92
CA PRO A 576 -2.45 4.48 -23.61
C PRO A 576 -0.97 4.88 -23.66
N LYS A 577 -0.59 5.84 -22.83
CA LYS A 577 0.78 6.34 -22.71
C LYS A 577 1.30 6.09 -21.30
N LEU A 578 2.58 5.75 -21.21
CA LEU A 578 3.29 5.67 -19.94
C LEU A 578 4.58 6.48 -19.99
N LEU A 579 5.02 6.99 -18.85
CA LEU A 579 6.35 7.57 -18.71
C LEU A 579 7.36 6.47 -18.37
N ASN A 580 8.35 6.26 -19.23
CA ASN A 580 9.52 5.45 -18.90
C ASN A 580 10.48 6.32 -18.07
N LEU A 581 10.58 6.01 -16.77
CA LEU A 581 11.53 6.62 -15.84
C LEU A 581 12.84 5.84 -15.89
N ASN A 582 13.77 6.31 -16.71
CA ASN A 582 15.06 5.66 -16.91
C ASN A 582 16.22 6.66 -16.87
N GLU A 583 17.43 6.14 -16.69
CA GLU A 583 18.70 6.84 -16.89
C GLU A 583 19.68 5.95 -17.66
N THR A 584 20.60 6.57 -18.40
CA THR A 584 21.56 5.87 -19.27
C THR A 584 22.96 6.44 -19.11
N GLY A 585 23.94 5.79 -19.74
CA GLY A 585 25.35 6.18 -19.63
C GLY A 585 25.95 5.67 -18.33
N GLY A 586 26.91 6.42 -17.80
CA GLY A 586 27.64 6.03 -16.60
C GLY A 586 28.74 4.99 -16.84
N THR A 587 29.43 4.64 -15.76
CA THR A 587 30.46 3.61 -15.72
C THR A 587 29.88 2.33 -15.13
N PRO A 588 29.98 1.17 -15.83
CA PRO A 588 29.40 -0.08 -15.36
C PRO A 588 30.13 -0.59 -14.11
N PHE A 589 29.37 -1.14 -13.17
CA PHE A 589 29.88 -1.88 -12.02
C PHE A 589 29.00 -3.10 -11.74
N GLN A 590 29.59 -4.13 -11.14
CA GLN A 590 28.86 -5.34 -10.76
C GLN A 590 28.26 -5.18 -9.36
N ALA A 591 26.98 -5.52 -9.22
CA ALA A 591 26.26 -5.53 -7.95
C ALA A 591 25.71 -6.93 -7.69
N THR A 592 25.95 -7.45 -6.49
CA THR A 592 25.35 -8.72 -6.05
C THR A 592 24.02 -8.44 -5.37
N MET A 593 22.95 -8.99 -5.92
CA MET A 593 21.60 -8.91 -5.37
C MET A 593 21.49 -9.76 -4.09
N GLN A 594 20.49 -9.49 -3.26
CA GLN A 594 20.29 -10.20 -1.99
C GLN A 594 20.09 -11.72 -2.13
N TRP A 595 19.69 -12.20 -3.31
CA TRP A 595 19.54 -13.62 -3.66
C TRP A 595 20.74 -14.19 -4.44
N GLY A 596 21.86 -13.48 -4.49
CA GLY A 596 23.14 -13.96 -5.03
C GLY A 596 23.38 -13.68 -6.52
N SER A 597 22.36 -13.29 -7.30
CA SER A 597 22.56 -12.90 -8.70
C SER A 597 23.48 -11.70 -8.83
N VAL A 598 24.36 -11.72 -9.82
CA VAL A 598 25.25 -10.59 -10.13
C VAL A 598 24.69 -9.86 -11.34
N VAL A 599 24.43 -8.56 -11.19
CA VAL A 599 23.89 -7.70 -12.25
C VAL A 599 24.83 -6.54 -12.52
N THR A 600 24.79 -6.02 -13.73
CA THR A 600 25.49 -4.80 -14.13
C THR A 600 24.61 -3.58 -13.86
N GLN A 601 25.12 -2.66 -13.05
CA GLN A 601 24.55 -1.33 -12.83
C GLN A 601 25.52 -0.27 -13.32
N PHE A 602 25.09 0.99 -13.36
CA PHE A 602 25.90 2.09 -13.88
C PHE A 602 26.01 3.18 -12.84
N SER A 603 27.20 3.74 -12.66
CA SER A 603 27.46 4.82 -11.69
C SER A 603 28.04 6.05 -12.38
N GLN A 604 28.11 7.17 -11.66
CA GLN A 604 28.84 8.35 -12.14
C GLN A 604 30.35 8.04 -12.36
N PRO A 605 31.04 8.77 -13.25
CA PRO A 605 30.56 9.88 -14.08
C PRO A 605 29.79 9.41 -15.31
N GLY A 606 28.90 10.27 -15.81
CA GLY A 606 28.27 10.13 -17.14
C GLY A 606 26.85 9.57 -17.16
N LEU A 607 26.23 9.34 -15.99
CA LEU A 607 24.80 9.04 -15.92
C LEU A 607 23.97 10.24 -16.39
N LYS A 608 22.93 9.99 -17.16
CA LYS A 608 22.03 11.01 -17.73
C LYS A 608 20.60 10.52 -17.72
N ASN A 609 19.66 11.42 -17.41
CA ASN A 609 18.24 11.14 -17.54
C ASN A 609 17.89 10.67 -18.97
N ALA A 610 17.05 9.66 -19.06
CA ALA A 610 16.51 9.12 -20.31
C ALA A 610 14.98 9.00 -20.20
N LEU A 611 14.34 10.00 -19.58
CA LEU A 611 12.90 10.05 -19.39
C LEU A 611 12.21 10.24 -20.75
N ALA A 612 11.24 9.37 -21.05
CA ALA A 612 10.46 9.46 -22.27
C ALA A 612 9.05 8.91 -22.09
N VAL A 613 8.05 9.59 -22.65
CA VAL A 613 6.71 9.04 -22.81
C VAL A 613 6.71 8.05 -23.98
N VAL A 614 6.23 6.83 -23.70
CA VAL A 614 6.20 5.70 -24.65
C VAL A 614 4.78 5.16 -24.78
N ASP A 615 4.57 4.31 -25.78
CA ASP A 615 3.27 3.67 -26.00
C ASP A 615 3.09 2.50 -25.03
N ALA A 616 2.13 2.62 -24.11
CA ALA A 616 1.94 1.64 -23.05
C ALA A 616 1.34 0.31 -23.57
N ALA A 617 0.72 0.28 -24.74
CA ALA A 617 0.18 -0.95 -25.31
C ALA A 617 1.30 -1.84 -25.87
N SER A 618 2.27 -1.25 -26.59
CA SER A 618 3.36 -2.00 -27.24
C SER A 618 4.64 -2.14 -26.43
N TRP A 619 4.83 -1.34 -25.37
CA TRP A 619 6.00 -1.41 -24.49
C TRP A 619 6.24 -2.82 -23.91
N GLU A 620 7.51 -3.19 -23.72
CA GLU A 620 7.93 -4.49 -23.17
C GLU A 620 7.39 -5.69 -23.96
N GLY A 621 7.46 -5.59 -25.29
CA GLY A 621 6.96 -6.63 -26.19
C GLY A 621 5.44 -6.81 -26.12
N GLY A 622 4.67 -5.75 -25.84
CA GLY A 622 3.21 -5.79 -25.79
C GLY A 622 2.61 -6.04 -24.40
N ARG A 623 3.27 -5.61 -23.32
CA ARG A 623 2.80 -5.81 -21.93
C ARG A 623 1.38 -5.30 -21.71
N GLY A 624 1.07 -4.09 -22.17
CA GLY A 624 -0.28 -3.52 -22.04
C GLY A 624 -1.35 -4.38 -22.73
N ALA A 625 -1.05 -4.97 -23.89
CA ALA A 625 -1.95 -5.89 -24.57
C ALA A 625 -2.13 -7.21 -23.78
N ARG A 626 -1.07 -7.75 -23.20
CA ARG A 626 -1.15 -8.94 -22.33
C ARG A 626 -2.02 -8.72 -21.11
N CYS A 627 -2.06 -7.50 -20.56
CA CYS A 627 -2.94 -7.18 -19.43
C CYS A 627 -4.44 -7.38 -19.70
N ALA A 628 -4.87 -7.36 -20.97
CA ALA A 628 -6.24 -7.75 -21.33
C ALA A 628 -6.47 -9.27 -21.20
N VAL A 629 -5.44 -10.09 -21.49
CA VAL A 629 -5.49 -11.54 -21.29
C VAL A 629 -5.64 -11.83 -19.80
N TYR A 630 -4.76 -11.32 -18.95
CA TYR A 630 -4.87 -11.49 -17.49
C TYR A 630 -6.23 -11.04 -16.96
N LYS A 631 -6.73 -9.89 -17.41
CA LYS A 631 -8.07 -9.40 -17.02
C LYS A 631 -9.20 -10.37 -17.39
N SER A 632 -9.13 -11.01 -18.56
CA SER A 632 -10.13 -12.00 -18.99
C SER A 632 -10.07 -13.32 -18.22
N LEU A 633 -8.97 -13.56 -17.50
CA LEU A 633 -8.78 -14.72 -16.64
C LEU A 633 -9.28 -14.52 -15.21
N ALA A 634 -9.83 -13.36 -14.85
CA ALA A 634 -10.55 -13.16 -13.59
C ALA A 634 -11.79 -14.09 -13.58
N PRO A 635 -11.85 -15.21 -12.82
CA PRO A 635 -11.60 -15.38 -11.38
C PRO A 635 -10.39 -16.25 -10.99
N SER A 636 -9.58 -16.68 -11.96
CA SER A 636 -8.61 -17.77 -11.81
C SER A 636 -7.18 -17.34 -11.50
N ILE A 637 -6.88 -16.05 -11.59
CA ILE A 637 -5.60 -15.43 -11.25
C ILE A 637 -5.81 -14.25 -10.29
N PRO A 638 -4.75 -13.66 -9.71
CA PRO A 638 -4.83 -12.37 -9.05
C PRO A 638 -5.36 -11.32 -10.01
N ALA A 639 -6.64 -11.05 -9.86
CA ALA A 639 -7.41 -10.19 -10.73
C ALA A 639 -8.63 -9.73 -9.95
#